data_AF-A0A7K5PKC4-F1
#
_entry.id   AF-A0A7K5PKC4-F1
#
_cell.length_a   1.000
_cell.length_b   1.000
_cell.length_c   1.000
_cell.angle_alpha   90.00
_cell.angle_beta   90.00
_cell.angle_gamma   90.00
#
_symmetry.space_group_name_H-M   'P 1'
#
loop_
_entity.id
_entity.type
_entity.pdbx_description
1 polymer ?
#
loop_
_entity_poly.entity_id
_entity_poly.type
_entity_poly.pdbx_seq_one_letter_code
_entity_poly.pdbx_strand_id
1 'polypeptide(L)'
;AAAVKTKKLKENIEAETVAHLASNFMSEIIQLRIQELEEAVRVEKDRREEALSDLEMIKKEFKGLEYAYEREKHNAQENLEKLNLLEKECFSSNNQMKEVIEEKKKAIIDLSARLKNAEKSCRELQSELAMAKKHQVFLTETYENNMRELELLLDSFAMSGQRTAGTCEDKDKPLSCSVIETLRCTLTAYQSKLEDTSNEALCKKMVKELDVSEEKMCALRQDVKEAQDILADANKELNHLHAKCADRETLIETLKMELQDVQQCWEKEQVRATEFENEIQKLTRAYQKDMEEKLTFLHSLYQHLIAGRVLIKQPEGILDRFSWPELRVVLQENVDALISDLNRANEKISHLEYVGKNKSNTMKELQQSQEDVFNKMAEQMKAQASCWQNEKKYLEQQYSGLLGEVHARAQEYQEAAEKNKEKIYVLEKSQEKLALESVSVKKMLTQFQKEHSSLLAACALLAGALYPLYGRLCAMSSQRDLLQDQVNIYELVNQKVRNLVHALSDKESNQDEAKLKKRKSQGLIYVFRRAVIAVLAANRLKVLARSSSSLFTWTNGLKECIGIPVCVGESKGKHNLSSCEEKELDCVETLSWFASSNLLAAIISSVTELQDVVNKPGTKSWLSGRLLLSAARNSFSKLLDKLNVLMEAFPLDHSKYSTCLEKGSLVQSLAHGLNKINTKALEAGLCDRVSSMKNVEYLQKQIFEFTQRLHTAEVERRSLRLELTEFKSNFSGMKKEANKAQSLQEQLNMLKQKLITHERFESICEELNNALHREHQAQLLLNEQAQQLQELNNKLELQSSEEADKTQVLSESVKSLSKATMELSRRDRFLRQQNRLLTQLEQDKRRLSESIHDAESALCMAAKDRELIISHMKAVEDTLHKVRDQALLPCSAAATNDFTLELPKLHLETFSEEGLKGRPEAAAFQAVIQSFMEVYQFAVSRVEILVRETKTLQLHIAGLKSRLQTANLHESDL
;
A
#
# COMPACT_ATOMS: atom_id res chain seq x y z
N ALA A 1 120.04 87.16 -19.52
CA ALA A 1 118.90 87.56 -18.68
C ALA A 1 117.58 87.68 -19.47
N ALA A 2 117.52 88.36 -20.62
CA ALA A 2 116.28 88.57 -21.39
C ALA A 2 115.65 87.28 -22.00
N ALA A 3 116.46 86.32 -22.45
CA ALA A 3 115.98 85.06 -23.03
C ALA A 3 115.31 84.10 -22.02
N VAL A 4 115.68 84.19 -20.73
CA VAL A 4 115.09 83.37 -19.66
C VAL A 4 113.73 83.92 -19.24
N LYS A 5 113.56 85.26 -19.25
CA LYS A 5 112.27 85.91 -18.97
C LYS A 5 111.21 85.60 -20.04
N THR A 6 111.60 85.58 -21.31
CA THR A 6 110.67 85.28 -22.42
C THR A 6 110.23 83.82 -22.43
N LYS A 7 111.11 82.87 -22.11
CA LYS A 7 110.74 81.45 -21.99
C LYS A 7 109.75 81.21 -20.83
N LYS A 8 110.00 81.83 -19.67
CA LYS A 8 109.11 81.73 -18.50
C LYS A 8 107.74 82.37 -18.73
N LEU A 9 107.68 83.46 -19.52
CA LEU A 9 106.42 84.07 -19.92
C LEU A 9 105.62 83.15 -20.86
N LYS A 10 106.30 82.45 -21.77
CA LYS A 10 105.67 81.52 -22.72
C LYS A 10 105.11 80.28 -22.02
N GLU A 11 105.86 79.72 -21.08
CA GLU A 11 105.42 78.60 -20.22
C GLU A 11 104.22 79.01 -19.34
N ASN A 12 104.20 80.24 -18.80
CA ASN A 12 103.05 80.75 -18.07
C ASN A 12 101.80 80.92 -18.94
N ILE A 13 101.94 81.45 -20.17
CA ILE A 13 100.83 81.60 -21.10
C ILE A 13 100.29 80.22 -21.52
N GLU A 14 101.16 79.25 -21.81
CA GLU A 14 100.72 77.87 -22.11
C GLU A 14 99.99 77.24 -20.92
N ALA A 15 100.50 77.37 -19.69
CA ALA A 15 99.82 76.87 -18.49
C ALA A 15 98.45 77.54 -18.29
N GLU A 16 98.33 78.83 -18.57
CA GLU A 16 97.08 79.58 -18.47
C GLU A 16 96.07 79.16 -19.55
N THR A 17 96.51 78.91 -20.79
CA THR A 17 95.65 78.37 -21.85
C THR A 17 95.14 76.96 -21.56
N VAL A 18 95.99 76.10 -20.98
CA VAL A 18 95.59 74.74 -20.58
C VAL A 18 94.61 74.78 -19.40
N ALA A 19 94.83 75.65 -18.42
CA ALA A 19 93.90 75.85 -17.30
C ALA A 19 92.54 76.41 -17.79
N HIS A 20 92.56 77.33 -18.74
CA HIS A 20 91.34 77.88 -19.34
C HIS A 20 90.56 76.82 -20.13
N LEU A 21 91.23 75.99 -20.93
CA LEU A 21 90.59 74.89 -21.66
C LEU A 21 90.02 73.85 -20.70
N ALA A 22 90.75 73.47 -19.65
CA ALA A 22 90.27 72.56 -18.63
C ALA A 22 89.04 73.12 -17.89
N SER A 23 89.05 74.42 -17.56
CA SER A 23 87.90 75.10 -16.95
C SER A 23 86.69 75.13 -17.88
N ASN A 24 86.87 75.34 -19.19
CA ASN A 24 85.78 75.31 -20.17
C ASN A 24 85.16 73.91 -20.29
N PHE A 25 85.98 72.86 -20.45
CA PHE A 25 85.47 71.48 -20.49
C PHE A 25 84.73 71.10 -19.21
N MET A 26 85.25 71.52 -18.06
CA MET A 26 84.59 71.27 -16.78
C MET A 26 83.25 72.02 -16.67
N SER A 27 83.16 73.24 -17.21
CA SER A 27 81.89 73.99 -17.28
C SER A 27 80.87 73.34 -18.23
N GLU A 28 81.30 72.81 -19.37
CA GLU A 28 80.41 72.10 -20.31
C GLU A 28 79.88 70.80 -19.70
N ILE A 29 80.74 70.04 -19.02
CA ILE A 29 80.32 68.82 -18.30
C ILE A 29 79.29 69.14 -17.21
N ILE A 30 79.50 70.24 -16.46
CA ILE A 30 78.53 70.68 -15.45
C ILE A 30 77.20 71.09 -16.09
N GLN A 31 77.22 71.81 -17.21
CA GLN A 31 75.99 72.20 -17.92
C GLN A 31 75.22 71.00 -18.46
N LEU A 32 75.90 70.02 -19.06
CA LEU A 32 75.27 68.78 -19.51
C LEU A 32 74.66 68.02 -18.33
N ARG A 33 75.36 67.97 -17.19
CA ARG A 33 74.84 67.30 -16.00
C ARG A 33 73.62 68.00 -15.40
N ILE A 34 73.58 69.33 -15.46
CA ILE A 34 72.39 70.11 -15.07
C ILE A 34 71.22 69.78 -16.00
N GLN A 35 71.43 69.73 -17.31
CA GLN A 35 70.38 69.37 -18.27
C GLN A 35 69.85 67.94 -18.05
N GLU A 36 70.73 66.97 -17.80
CA GLU A 36 70.32 65.60 -17.47
C GLU A 36 69.48 65.54 -16.19
N LEU A 37 69.85 66.31 -15.16
CA LEU A 37 69.11 66.39 -13.91
C LEU A 37 67.75 67.10 -14.08
N GLU A 38 67.70 68.17 -14.88
CA GLU A 38 66.45 68.87 -15.19
C GLU A 38 65.47 67.97 -15.94
N GLU A 39 65.96 67.16 -16.88
CA GLU A 39 65.13 66.21 -17.63
C GLU A 39 64.65 65.06 -16.75
N ALA A 40 65.51 64.50 -15.89
CA ALA A 40 65.12 63.49 -14.92
C ALA A 40 64.04 64.01 -13.96
N VAL A 41 64.17 65.26 -13.49
CA VAL A 41 63.15 65.90 -12.62
C VAL A 41 61.83 66.12 -13.37
N ARG A 42 61.88 66.44 -14.68
CA ARG A 42 60.68 66.61 -15.50
C ARG A 42 59.92 65.29 -15.65
N VAL A 43 60.62 64.22 -16.03
CA VAL A 43 60.04 62.87 -16.14
C VAL A 43 59.46 62.39 -14.81
N GLU A 44 60.14 62.69 -13.69
CA GLU A 44 59.64 62.31 -12.37
C GLU A 44 58.38 63.11 -11.95
N LYS A 45 58.25 64.36 -12.39
CA LYS A 45 57.01 65.14 -12.20
C LYS A 45 55.86 64.56 -13.00
N ASP A 46 56.10 64.20 -14.26
CA ASP A 46 55.06 63.63 -15.13
C ASP A 46 54.57 62.28 -14.58
N ARG A 47 55.49 61.40 -14.14
CA ARG A 47 55.16 60.14 -13.44
C ARG A 47 54.37 60.36 -12.16
N ARG A 48 54.70 61.40 -11.40
CA ARG A 48 53.97 61.74 -10.17
C ARG A 48 52.56 62.23 -10.47
N GLU A 49 52.36 63.02 -11.51
CA GLU A 49 51.02 63.47 -11.93
C GLU A 49 50.18 62.30 -12.45
N GLU A 50 50.77 61.36 -13.20
CA GLU A 50 50.11 60.13 -13.64
C GLU A 50 49.68 59.27 -12.44
N ALA A 51 50.59 59.03 -11.49
CA ALA A 51 50.27 58.28 -10.26
C ALA A 51 49.18 58.95 -9.41
N LEU A 52 49.13 60.29 -9.37
CA LEU A 52 48.07 61.02 -8.69
C LEU A 52 46.71 60.88 -9.40
N SER A 53 46.71 60.90 -10.74
CA SER A 53 45.51 60.68 -11.54
C SER A 53 44.96 59.27 -11.34
N ASP A 54 45.83 58.25 -11.32
CA ASP A 54 45.44 56.86 -11.09
C ASP A 54 44.88 56.67 -9.68
N LEU A 55 45.49 57.29 -8.68
CA LEU A 55 45.01 57.26 -7.30
C LEU A 55 43.63 57.93 -7.14
N GLU A 56 43.37 59.02 -7.87
CA GLU A 56 42.06 59.69 -7.92
C GLU A 56 41.00 58.78 -8.58
N MET A 57 41.38 58.03 -9.62
CA MET A 57 40.54 57.05 -10.32
C MET A 57 40.15 55.90 -9.37
N ILE A 58 41.13 55.28 -8.73
CA ILE A 58 40.93 54.21 -7.74
C ILE A 58 40.03 54.70 -6.60
N LYS A 59 40.24 55.93 -6.11
CA LYS A 59 39.39 56.52 -5.06
C LYS A 59 37.94 56.69 -5.48
N LYS A 60 37.66 56.98 -6.77
CA LYS A 60 36.29 57.02 -7.31
C LYS A 60 35.67 55.63 -7.39
N GLU A 61 36.44 54.62 -7.82
CA GLU A 61 35.98 53.23 -7.87
C GLU A 61 35.64 52.69 -6.48
N PHE A 62 36.48 52.95 -5.47
CA PHE A 62 36.20 52.59 -4.08
C PHE A 62 34.89 53.21 -3.56
N LYS A 63 34.63 54.48 -3.88
CA LYS A 63 33.34 55.12 -3.53
C LYS A 63 32.16 54.47 -4.25
N GLY A 64 32.35 54.04 -5.49
CA GLY A 64 31.33 53.29 -6.24
C GLY A 64 31.01 51.94 -5.60
N LEU A 65 32.05 51.20 -5.21
CA LEU A 65 31.95 49.93 -4.49
C LEU A 65 31.27 50.10 -3.13
N GLU A 66 31.63 51.12 -2.37
CA GLU A 66 31.05 51.42 -1.06
C GLU A 66 29.54 51.73 -1.18
N TYR A 67 29.13 52.47 -2.22
CA TYR A 67 27.72 52.72 -2.50
C TYR A 67 26.96 51.45 -2.92
N ALA A 68 27.58 50.59 -3.73
CA ALA A 68 27.00 49.32 -4.14
C ALA A 68 26.82 48.38 -2.93
N TYR A 69 27.82 48.32 -2.05
CA TYR A 69 27.78 47.54 -0.82
C TYR A 69 26.67 47.99 0.13
N GLU A 70 26.53 49.30 0.39
CA GLU A 70 25.45 49.80 1.25
C GLU A 70 24.06 49.57 0.65
N ARG A 71 23.93 49.65 -0.68
CA ARG A 71 22.68 49.30 -1.37
C ARG A 71 22.36 47.81 -1.21
N GLU A 72 23.34 46.94 -1.35
CA GLU A 72 23.14 45.49 -1.23
C GLU A 72 22.82 45.09 0.21
N LYS A 73 23.46 45.73 1.18
CA LYS A 73 23.12 45.59 2.61
C LYS A 73 21.68 46.00 2.90
N HIS A 74 21.21 47.11 2.32
CA HIS A 74 19.82 47.53 2.47
C HIS A 74 18.85 46.54 1.82
N ASN A 75 19.16 46.06 0.61
CA ASN A 75 18.37 45.03 -0.07
C ASN A 75 18.31 43.72 0.73
N ALA A 76 19.43 43.28 1.30
CA ALA A 76 19.50 42.09 2.13
C ALA A 76 18.62 42.23 3.39
N GLN A 77 18.62 43.41 4.02
CA GLN A 77 17.76 43.71 5.16
C GLN A 77 16.28 43.67 4.77
N GLU A 78 15.90 44.27 3.63
CA GLU A 78 14.52 44.26 3.14
C GLU A 78 14.05 42.84 2.77
N ASN A 79 14.94 42.03 2.19
CA ASN A 79 14.69 40.63 1.88
C ASN A 79 14.53 39.78 3.15
N LEU A 80 15.31 40.05 4.21
CA LEU A 80 15.16 39.40 5.51
C LEU A 80 13.80 39.73 6.15
N GLU A 81 13.35 40.98 6.05
CA GLU A 81 12.04 41.39 6.54
C GLU A 81 10.90 40.72 5.76
N LYS A 82 11.00 40.65 4.42
CA LYS A 82 10.03 39.92 3.57
C LYS A 82 10.00 38.42 3.90
N LEU A 83 11.16 37.81 4.15
CA LEU A 83 11.27 36.41 4.53
C LEU A 83 10.58 36.15 5.88
N ASN A 84 10.82 37.00 6.87
CA ASN A 84 10.18 36.91 8.18
C ASN A 84 8.65 37.08 8.10
N LEU A 85 8.16 37.91 7.18
CA LEU A 85 6.73 38.10 6.95
C LEU A 85 6.10 36.85 6.32
N LEU A 86 6.76 36.28 5.31
CA LEU A 86 6.33 35.03 4.69
C LEU A 86 6.38 33.83 5.64
N GLU A 87 7.37 33.77 6.54
CA GLU A 87 7.45 32.72 7.55
C GLU A 87 6.26 32.80 8.53
N LYS A 88 5.88 34.01 8.94
CA LYS A 88 4.68 34.24 9.77
C LYS A 88 3.40 33.86 9.04
N GLU A 89 3.26 34.18 7.76
CA GLU A 89 2.12 33.78 6.93
C GLU A 89 2.06 32.26 6.72
N CYS A 90 3.21 31.61 6.52
CA CYS A 90 3.27 30.16 6.41
C CYS A 90 2.88 29.50 7.75
N PHE A 91 3.29 30.08 8.88
CA PHE A 91 2.92 29.58 10.20
C PHE A 91 1.42 29.76 10.49
N SER A 92 0.83 30.90 10.12
CA SER A 92 -0.61 31.15 10.29
C SER A 92 -1.44 30.23 9.40
N SER A 93 -1.07 30.07 8.13
CA SER A 93 -1.73 29.16 7.19
C SER A 93 -1.65 27.70 7.65
N ASN A 94 -0.49 27.26 8.15
CA ASN A 94 -0.32 25.90 8.69
C ASN A 94 -1.18 25.67 9.94
N ASN A 95 -1.33 26.67 10.80
CA ASN A 95 -2.24 26.57 11.95
C ASN A 95 -3.70 26.51 11.52
N GLN A 96 -4.11 27.32 10.54
CA GLN A 96 -5.46 27.27 9.98
C GLN A 96 -5.75 25.90 9.34
N MET A 97 -4.78 25.35 8.60
CA MET A 97 -4.89 24.01 8.02
C MET A 97 -5.01 22.93 9.10
N LYS A 98 -4.27 23.03 10.21
CA LYS A 98 -4.40 22.11 11.35
C LYS A 98 -5.78 22.17 11.97
N GLU A 99 -6.35 23.37 12.16
CA GLU A 99 -7.72 23.53 12.66
C GLU A 99 -8.73 22.86 11.72
N VAL A 100 -8.63 23.10 10.41
CA VAL A 100 -9.49 22.45 9.41
C VAL A 100 -9.34 20.91 9.44
N ILE A 101 -8.13 20.40 9.58
CA ILE A 101 -7.89 18.95 9.70
C ILE A 101 -8.58 18.38 10.95
N GLU A 102 -8.47 19.07 12.09
CA GLU A 102 -9.13 18.63 13.33
C GLU A 102 -10.66 18.72 13.25
N GLU A 103 -11.21 19.73 12.56
CA GLU A 103 -12.64 19.80 12.26
C GLU A 103 -13.10 18.65 11.36
N LYS A 104 -12.36 18.36 10.29
CA LYS A 104 -12.67 17.23 9.38
C LYS A 104 -12.56 15.89 10.10
N LYS A 105 -11.58 15.71 11.00
CA LYS A 105 -11.49 14.51 11.85
C LYS A 105 -12.72 14.37 12.75
N LYS A 106 -13.18 15.45 13.39
CA LYS A 106 -14.42 15.43 14.19
C LYS A 106 -15.63 15.05 13.34
N ALA A 107 -15.75 15.61 12.14
CA ALA A 107 -16.84 15.27 11.21
C ALA A 107 -16.80 13.79 10.78
N ILE A 108 -15.62 13.24 10.51
CA ILE A 108 -15.45 11.81 10.18
C ILE A 108 -15.86 10.92 11.35
N ILE A 109 -15.51 11.29 12.59
CA ILE A 109 -15.91 10.55 13.80
C ILE A 109 -17.44 10.56 13.95
N ASP A 110 -18.09 11.72 13.77
CA ASP A 110 -19.55 11.83 13.84
C ASP A 110 -20.24 11.02 12.73
N LEU A 111 -19.76 11.11 11.49
CA LEU A 111 -20.28 10.32 10.38
C LEU A 111 -20.09 8.81 10.60
N SER A 112 -18.95 8.39 11.17
CA SER A 112 -18.68 6.99 11.50
C SER A 112 -19.62 6.48 12.60
N ALA A 113 -19.92 7.31 13.61
CA ALA A 113 -20.89 6.98 14.64
C ALA A 113 -22.31 6.86 14.06
N ARG A 114 -22.71 7.77 13.16
CA ARG A 114 -24.00 7.71 12.45
C ARG A 114 -24.11 6.48 11.57
N LEU A 115 -23.04 6.10 10.86
CA LEU A 115 -22.98 4.88 10.05
C LEU A 115 -23.20 3.64 10.91
N LYS A 116 -22.47 3.53 12.04
CA LYS A 116 -22.62 2.41 12.97
C LYS A 116 -24.03 2.29 13.55
N ASN A 117 -24.67 3.42 13.85
CA ASN A 117 -26.06 3.46 14.29
C ASN A 117 -27.02 3.03 13.16
N ALA A 118 -26.79 3.50 11.93
CA ALA A 118 -27.60 3.09 10.77
C ALA A 118 -27.46 1.58 10.47
N GLU A 119 -26.26 1.01 10.56
CA GLU A 119 -26.03 -0.44 10.45
C GLU A 119 -26.74 -1.24 11.55
N LYS A 120 -26.77 -0.70 12.78
CA LYS A 120 -27.51 -1.31 13.88
C LYS A 120 -29.02 -1.31 13.60
N SER A 121 -29.57 -0.16 13.19
CA SER A 121 -30.98 -0.05 12.80
C SER A 121 -31.33 -0.92 11.60
N CYS A 122 -30.41 -1.10 10.63
CA CYS A 122 -30.61 -2.00 9.50
C CYS A 122 -30.67 -3.46 9.94
N ARG A 123 -29.83 -3.87 10.90
CA ARG A 123 -29.88 -5.21 11.50
C ARG A 123 -31.17 -5.43 12.30
N GLU A 124 -31.61 -4.44 13.06
CA GLU A 124 -32.88 -4.46 13.78
C GLU A 124 -34.05 -4.62 12.80
N LEU A 125 -34.11 -3.82 11.73
CA LEU A 125 -35.13 -3.94 10.67
C LEU A 125 -35.08 -5.29 9.93
N GLN A 126 -33.89 -5.85 9.69
CA GLN A 126 -33.77 -7.21 9.12
C GLN A 126 -34.34 -8.27 10.07
N SER A 127 -34.12 -8.13 11.37
CA SER A 127 -34.67 -9.04 12.37
C SER A 127 -36.19 -8.93 12.47
N GLU A 128 -36.74 -7.72 12.43
CA GLU A 128 -38.18 -7.46 12.38
C GLU A 128 -38.81 -8.03 11.10
N LEU A 129 -38.15 -7.85 9.95
CA LEU A 129 -38.59 -8.43 8.68
C LEU A 129 -38.60 -9.96 8.74
N ALA A 130 -37.60 -10.59 9.36
CA ALA A 130 -37.56 -12.03 9.54
C ALA A 130 -38.70 -12.51 10.46
N MET A 131 -39.00 -11.79 11.54
CA MET A 131 -40.12 -12.08 12.43
C MET A 131 -41.48 -11.90 11.75
N ALA A 132 -41.63 -10.87 10.92
CA ALA A 132 -42.83 -10.62 10.12
C ALA A 132 -43.03 -11.72 9.07
N LYS A 133 -41.96 -12.18 8.40
CA LYS A 133 -42.02 -13.32 7.48
C LYS A 133 -42.44 -14.61 8.19
N LYS A 134 -41.92 -14.88 9.40
CA LYS A 134 -42.36 -16.02 10.21
C LYS A 134 -43.84 -15.93 10.60
N HIS A 135 -44.31 -14.73 11.00
CA HIS A 135 -45.74 -14.50 11.28
C HIS A 135 -46.61 -14.68 10.04
N GLN A 136 -46.15 -14.22 8.87
CA GLN A 136 -46.86 -14.40 7.61
C GLN A 136 -47.00 -15.88 7.28
N VAL A 137 -45.91 -16.66 7.38
CA VAL A 137 -45.93 -18.12 7.15
C VAL A 137 -46.88 -18.80 8.13
N PHE A 138 -46.84 -18.43 9.41
CA PHE A 138 -47.74 -18.97 10.43
C PHE A 138 -49.22 -18.66 10.12
N LEU A 139 -49.53 -17.44 9.70
CA LEU A 139 -50.88 -17.03 9.31
C LEU A 139 -51.38 -17.75 8.05
N THR A 140 -50.50 -17.95 7.06
CA THR A 140 -50.85 -18.73 5.86
C THR A 140 -51.09 -20.20 6.19
N GLU A 141 -50.27 -20.78 7.06
CA GLU A 141 -50.43 -22.18 7.48
C GLU A 141 -51.70 -22.38 8.33
N THR A 142 -52.01 -21.43 9.24
CA THR A 142 -53.29 -21.47 9.99
C THR A 142 -54.49 -21.25 9.07
N TYR A 143 -54.40 -20.35 8.08
CA TYR A 143 -55.46 -20.18 7.08
C TYR A 143 -55.67 -21.45 6.24
N GLU A 144 -54.60 -22.08 5.74
CA GLU A 144 -54.67 -23.34 5.00
C GLU A 144 -55.19 -24.51 5.83
N ASN A 145 -54.84 -24.58 7.11
CA ASN A 145 -55.36 -25.60 8.02
C ASN A 145 -56.84 -25.37 8.32
N ASN A 146 -57.26 -24.13 8.58
CA ASN A 146 -58.67 -23.79 8.76
C ASN A 146 -59.50 -24.06 7.50
N MET A 147 -58.97 -23.81 6.31
CA MET A 147 -59.64 -24.14 5.03
C MET A 147 -59.79 -25.65 4.85
N ARG A 148 -58.76 -26.44 5.15
CA ARG A 148 -58.82 -27.91 5.13
C ARG A 148 -59.84 -28.46 6.13
N GLU A 149 -59.93 -27.89 7.34
CA GLU A 149 -60.96 -28.26 8.31
C GLU A 149 -62.38 -27.92 7.83
N LEU A 150 -62.54 -26.80 7.13
CA LEU A 150 -63.82 -26.38 6.53
C LEU A 150 -64.24 -27.30 5.37
N GLU A 151 -63.29 -27.74 4.55
CA GLU A 151 -63.49 -28.74 3.50
C GLU A 151 -63.88 -30.10 4.10
N LEU A 152 -63.21 -30.55 5.18
CA LEU A 152 -63.55 -31.79 5.89
C LEU A 152 -64.94 -31.73 6.56
N LEU A 153 -65.32 -30.56 7.09
CA LEU A 153 -66.67 -30.34 7.60
C LEU A 153 -67.71 -30.41 6.49
N LEU A 154 -67.46 -29.79 5.33
CA LEU A 154 -68.36 -29.86 4.16
C LEU A 154 -68.53 -31.29 3.64
N ASP A 155 -67.46 -32.08 3.57
CA ASP A 155 -67.52 -33.51 3.19
C ASP A 155 -68.29 -34.36 4.22
N SER A 156 -68.22 -34.01 5.50
CA SER A 156 -69.00 -34.69 6.55
C SER A 156 -70.51 -34.44 6.43
N PHE A 157 -70.93 -33.28 5.90
CA PHE A 157 -72.34 -32.98 5.63
C PHE A 157 -72.85 -33.66 4.36
N ALA A 158 -72.01 -33.86 3.35
CA ALA A 158 -72.37 -34.53 2.09
C ALA A 158 -72.69 -36.03 2.27
N MET A 159 -72.20 -36.67 3.33
CA MET A 159 -72.37 -38.11 3.57
C MET A 159 -73.57 -38.48 4.47
N SER A 160 -74.43 -37.53 4.87
CA SER A 160 -75.60 -37.81 5.74
C SER A 160 -76.95 -37.91 4.99
N GLY A 161 -76.96 -37.81 3.67
CA GLY A 161 -78.20 -37.69 2.87
C GLY A 161 -78.74 -38.98 2.27
N GLN A 162 -79.03 -40.06 3.01
CA GLN A 162 -79.98 -41.07 2.50
C GLN A 162 -80.65 -41.99 3.53
N ARG A 163 -81.99 -42.11 3.38
CA ARG A 163 -83.04 -42.81 4.15
C ARG A 163 -83.67 -41.92 5.24
N THR A 164 -84.97 -41.60 5.25
CA THR A 164 -86.18 -42.32 4.83
C THR A 164 -87.29 -41.33 4.46
N ALA A 165 -88.11 -41.67 3.46
CA ALA A 165 -89.35 -40.97 3.14
C ALA A 165 -90.36 -41.08 4.30
N GLY A 166 -90.98 -39.96 4.67
CA GLY A 166 -92.06 -39.87 5.64
C GLY A 166 -92.73 -38.50 5.53
N THR A 167 -93.87 -38.49 4.85
CA THR A 167 -94.87 -37.41 4.67
C THR A 167 -95.08 -36.51 5.88
N CYS A 168 -95.04 -35.18 5.68
CA CYS A 168 -96.05 -34.23 6.19
C CYS A 168 -95.83 -32.84 5.56
N GLU A 169 -96.93 -32.21 5.15
CA GLU A 169 -97.00 -30.81 4.71
C GLU A 169 -96.70 -29.85 5.88
N ASP A 170 -95.95 -28.78 5.66
CA ASP A 170 -96.35 -27.40 6.01
C ASP A 170 -95.31 -26.37 5.50
N LYS A 171 -95.76 -25.12 5.39
CA LYS A 171 -95.18 -23.99 4.66
C LYS A 171 -93.96 -23.30 5.30
N ASP A 172 -93.23 -22.58 4.44
CA ASP A 172 -92.34 -21.43 4.67
C ASP A 172 -91.04 -21.59 5.48
N LYS A 173 -89.91 -21.85 4.77
CA LYS A 173 -88.57 -21.17 4.87
C LYS A 173 -87.46 -22.03 4.23
N PRO A 174 -86.49 -21.42 3.50
CA PRO A 174 -85.14 -21.94 3.44
C PRO A 174 -84.14 -20.96 4.10
N LEU A 175 -83.74 -21.24 5.34
CA LEU A 175 -82.50 -20.72 5.94
C LEU A 175 -81.42 -21.81 5.83
N SER A 176 -80.63 -21.79 4.75
CA SER A 176 -79.29 -22.43 4.75
C SER A 176 -78.38 -21.87 3.64
N CYS A 177 -78.95 -21.47 2.50
CA CYS A 177 -78.16 -20.98 1.37
C CYS A 177 -77.77 -19.50 1.49
N SER A 178 -78.57 -18.65 2.15
CA SER A 178 -78.23 -17.22 2.29
C SER A 178 -77.06 -16.97 3.23
N VAL A 179 -76.87 -17.80 4.27
CA VAL A 179 -75.79 -17.63 5.26
C VAL A 179 -74.42 -17.90 4.62
N ILE A 180 -74.32 -18.88 3.73
CA ILE A 180 -73.09 -19.22 3.00
C ILE A 180 -72.74 -18.13 1.98
N GLU A 181 -73.74 -17.59 1.28
CA GLU A 181 -73.55 -16.48 0.35
C GLU A 181 -73.09 -15.20 1.09
N THR A 182 -73.64 -14.96 2.29
CA THR A 182 -73.27 -13.79 3.11
C THR A 182 -71.85 -13.92 3.67
N LEU A 183 -71.42 -15.15 4.02
CA LEU A 183 -70.04 -15.48 4.43
C LEU A 183 -69.03 -15.34 3.30
N ARG A 184 -69.38 -15.77 2.07
CA ARG A 184 -68.55 -15.53 0.89
C ARG A 184 -68.35 -14.03 0.65
N CYS A 185 -69.45 -13.28 0.60
CA CYS A 185 -69.40 -11.83 0.36
C CYS A 185 -68.58 -11.09 1.42
N THR A 186 -68.71 -11.46 2.70
CA THR A 186 -67.91 -10.87 3.79
C THR A 186 -66.43 -11.25 3.69
N LEU A 187 -66.08 -12.49 3.35
CA LEU A 187 -64.69 -12.92 3.11
C LEU A 187 -64.03 -12.16 1.94
N THR A 188 -64.72 -12.02 0.81
CA THR A 188 -64.21 -11.21 -0.32
C THR A 188 -64.07 -9.73 0.02
N ALA A 189 -64.97 -9.18 0.86
CA ALA A 189 -64.87 -7.80 1.32
C ALA A 189 -63.66 -7.60 2.24
N TYR A 190 -63.37 -8.55 3.14
CA TYR A 190 -62.15 -8.53 3.96
C TYR A 190 -60.88 -8.68 3.13
N GLN A 191 -60.90 -9.54 2.12
CA GLN A 191 -59.76 -9.75 1.23
C GLN A 191 -59.43 -8.50 0.41
N SER A 192 -60.42 -7.82 -0.18
CA SER A 192 -60.19 -6.57 -0.92
C SER A 192 -59.69 -5.44 -0.02
N LYS A 193 -60.23 -5.29 1.20
CA LYS A 193 -59.72 -4.30 2.18
C LYS A 193 -58.28 -4.55 2.59
N LEU A 194 -57.86 -5.81 2.70
CA LEU A 194 -56.48 -6.17 3.03
C LEU A 194 -55.53 -5.86 1.88
N GLU A 195 -55.96 -6.12 0.64
CA GLU A 195 -55.22 -5.77 -0.58
C GLU A 195 -55.08 -4.25 -0.76
N ASP A 196 -56.17 -3.49 -0.54
CA ASP A 196 -56.16 -2.03 -0.66
C ASP A 196 -55.26 -1.38 0.40
N THR A 197 -55.33 -1.84 1.65
CA THR A 197 -54.47 -1.34 2.74
C THR A 197 -52.99 -1.72 2.56
N SER A 198 -52.70 -2.90 2.01
CA SER A 198 -51.35 -3.35 1.66
C SER A 198 -50.75 -2.50 0.53
N ASN A 199 -51.52 -2.25 -0.53
CA ASN A 199 -51.06 -1.49 -1.70
C ASN A 199 -50.85 0.00 -1.38
N GLU A 200 -51.70 0.61 -0.55
CA GLU A 200 -51.52 2.01 -0.15
C GLU A 200 -50.32 2.23 0.79
N ALA A 201 -50.08 1.32 1.74
CA ALA A 201 -49.00 1.46 2.71
C ALA A 201 -47.61 1.19 2.11
N LEU A 202 -47.49 0.21 1.21
CA LEU A 202 -46.22 -0.12 0.55
C LEU A 202 -45.82 0.93 -0.51
N CYS A 203 -46.74 1.36 -1.37
CA CYS A 203 -46.42 2.31 -2.43
C CYS A 203 -46.04 3.70 -1.89
N LYS A 204 -46.78 4.23 -0.90
CA LYS A 204 -46.49 5.57 -0.34
C LYS A 204 -45.17 5.62 0.44
N LYS A 205 -44.78 4.53 1.10
CA LYS A 205 -43.52 4.47 1.85
C LYS A 205 -42.31 4.30 0.94
N MET A 206 -42.43 3.44 -0.07
CA MET A 206 -41.35 3.16 -1.03
C MET A 206 -41.03 4.37 -1.92
N VAL A 207 -42.06 5.16 -2.33
CA VAL A 207 -41.85 6.40 -3.10
C VAL A 207 -41.11 7.45 -2.26
N LYS A 208 -41.48 7.64 -0.99
CA LYS A 208 -40.78 8.59 -0.11
C LYS A 208 -39.32 8.19 0.16
N GLU A 209 -39.05 6.89 0.31
CA GLU A 209 -37.67 6.40 0.45
C GLU A 209 -36.85 6.58 -0.84
N LEU A 210 -37.48 6.44 -2.01
CA LEU A 210 -36.86 6.73 -3.31
C LEU A 210 -36.54 8.21 -3.47
N ASP A 211 -37.49 9.11 -3.18
CA ASP A 211 -37.27 10.56 -3.26
C ASP A 211 -36.13 11.00 -2.33
N VAL A 212 -36.11 10.50 -1.08
CA VAL A 212 -35.03 10.77 -0.12
C VAL A 212 -33.68 10.20 -0.60
N SER A 213 -33.68 9.06 -1.31
CA SER A 213 -32.46 8.50 -1.89
C SER A 213 -31.95 9.32 -3.07
N GLU A 214 -32.85 9.89 -3.87
CA GLU A 214 -32.52 10.72 -5.03
C GLU A 214 -31.97 12.08 -4.59
N GLU A 215 -32.56 12.71 -3.58
CA GLU A 215 -32.03 13.93 -2.94
C GLU A 215 -30.62 13.72 -2.39
N LYS A 216 -30.36 12.60 -1.71
CA LYS A 216 -29.02 12.25 -1.21
C LYS A 216 -28.02 12.04 -2.34
N MET A 217 -28.44 11.42 -3.44
CA MET A 217 -27.60 11.23 -4.64
C MET A 217 -27.30 12.55 -5.35
N CYS A 218 -28.21 13.52 -5.30
CA CYS A 218 -27.98 14.87 -5.81
C CYS A 218 -27.01 15.65 -4.92
N ALA A 219 -27.13 15.58 -3.59
CA ALA A 219 -26.19 16.18 -2.65
C ALA A 219 -24.76 15.60 -2.83
N LEU A 220 -24.64 14.27 -2.91
CA LEU A 220 -23.35 13.59 -3.18
C LEU A 220 -22.72 14.03 -4.50
N ARG A 221 -23.53 14.23 -5.56
CA ARG A 221 -23.02 14.73 -6.84
C ARG A 221 -22.53 16.17 -6.75
N GLN A 222 -23.18 16.98 -5.93
CA GLN A 222 -22.78 18.36 -5.71
C GLN A 222 -21.48 18.45 -4.90
N ASP A 223 -21.34 17.65 -3.84
CA ASP A 223 -20.12 17.57 -3.03
C ASP A 223 -18.92 17.06 -3.85
N VAL A 224 -19.13 16.09 -4.74
CA VAL A 224 -18.08 15.59 -5.65
C VAL A 224 -17.66 16.68 -6.64
N LYS A 225 -18.61 17.49 -7.12
CA LYS A 225 -18.32 18.59 -8.03
C LYS A 225 -17.54 19.71 -7.33
N GLU A 226 -17.94 20.09 -6.12
CA GLU A 226 -17.18 21.03 -5.29
C GLU A 226 -15.77 20.51 -4.99
N ALA A 227 -15.62 19.22 -4.67
CA ALA A 227 -14.31 18.62 -4.44
C ALA A 227 -13.44 18.61 -5.72
N GLN A 228 -14.04 18.41 -6.90
CA GLN A 228 -13.34 18.53 -8.19
C GLN A 228 -12.90 19.97 -8.48
N ASP A 229 -13.76 20.95 -8.19
CA ASP A 229 -13.44 22.37 -8.40
C ASP A 229 -12.31 22.83 -7.45
N ILE A 230 -12.37 22.44 -6.17
CA ILE A 230 -11.28 22.70 -5.19
C ILE A 230 -9.97 22.05 -5.64
N LEU A 231 -10.02 20.82 -6.16
CA LEU A 231 -8.83 20.12 -6.66
C LEU A 231 -8.25 20.82 -7.91
N ALA A 232 -9.11 21.34 -8.79
CA ALA A 232 -8.68 22.11 -9.95
C ALA A 232 -8.00 23.43 -9.54
N ASP A 233 -8.52 24.13 -8.54
CA ASP A 233 -7.92 25.36 -8.04
C ASP A 233 -6.61 25.11 -7.29
N ALA A 234 -6.54 24.07 -6.45
CA ALA A 234 -5.28 23.63 -5.83
C ALA A 234 -4.22 23.25 -6.88
N ASN A 235 -4.63 22.64 -8.00
CA ASN A 235 -3.70 22.31 -9.09
C ASN A 235 -3.20 23.57 -9.83
N LYS A 236 -4.02 24.62 -9.96
CA LYS A 236 -3.58 25.92 -10.51
C LYS A 236 -2.58 26.58 -9.56
N GLU A 237 -2.83 26.56 -8.25
CA GLU A 237 -1.89 27.08 -7.25
C GLU A 237 -0.57 26.30 -7.25
N LEU A 238 -0.61 24.97 -7.35
CA LEU A 238 0.58 24.14 -7.45
C LEU A 238 1.41 24.49 -8.69
N ASN A 239 0.77 24.69 -9.85
CA ASN A 239 1.46 25.11 -11.06
C ASN A 239 2.06 26.52 -10.92
N HIS A 240 1.39 27.44 -10.23
CA HIS A 240 1.92 28.76 -9.93
C HIS A 240 3.15 28.70 -9.01
N LEU A 241 3.12 27.81 -8.00
CA LEU A 241 4.26 27.58 -7.12
C LEU A 241 5.44 26.94 -7.86
N HIS A 242 5.20 25.98 -8.75
CA HIS A 242 6.25 25.41 -9.61
C HIS A 242 6.89 26.48 -10.51
N ALA A 243 6.11 27.37 -11.11
CA ALA A 243 6.65 28.49 -11.88
C ALA A 243 7.53 29.41 -11.01
N LYS A 244 7.06 29.78 -9.82
CA LYS A 244 7.86 30.56 -8.85
C LYS A 244 9.13 29.85 -8.38
N CYS A 245 9.10 28.52 -8.24
CA CYS A 245 10.27 27.72 -7.94
C CYS A 245 11.30 27.79 -9.08
N ALA A 246 10.85 27.62 -10.33
CA ALA A 246 11.72 27.75 -11.50
C ALA A 246 12.35 29.16 -11.58
N ASP A 247 11.57 30.22 -11.35
CA ASP A 247 12.09 31.59 -11.33
C ASP A 247 13.17 31.77 -10.23
N ARG A 248 12.94 31.24 -9.03
CA ARG A 248 13.93 31.28 -7.94
C ARG A 248 15.18 30.47 -8.27
N GLU A 249 15.04 29.35 -8.97
CA GLU A 249 16.17 28.52 -9.38
C GLU A 249 17.04 29.27 -10.40
N THR A 250 16.45 30.00 -11.35
CA THR A 250 17.20 30.89 -12.25
C THR A 250 17.91 32.03 -11.52
N LEU A 251 17.30 32.59 -10.48
CA LEU A 251 17.93 33.63 -9.65
C LEU A 251 19.13 33.06 -8.87
N ILE A 252 19.01 31.85 -8.32
CA ILE A 252 20.11 31.15 -7.63
C ILE A 252 21.26 30.88 -8.60
N GLU A 253 20.96 30.43 -9.82
CA GLU A 253 21.96 30.20 -10.86
C GLU A 253 22.72 31.49 -11.21
N THR A 254 22.00 32.62 -11.28
CA THR A 254 22.57 33.95 -11.52
C THR A 254 23.47 34.40 -10.37
N LEU A 255 23.00 34.32 -9.13
CA LEU A 255 23.77 34.66 -7.93
C LEU A 255 25.02 33.78 -7.77
N LYS A 256 24.95 32.52 -8.21
CA LYS A 256 26.09 31.61 -8.20
C LYS A 256 27.16 32.02 -9.22
N MET A 257 26.76 32.49 -10.40
CA MET A 257 27.69 33.07 -11.38
C MET A 257 28.33 34.35 -10.86
N GLU A 258 27.55 35.26 -10.25
CA GLU A 258 28.08 36.49 -9.64
C GLU A 258 29.07 36.21 -8.52
N LEU A 259 28.79 35.21 -7.66
CA LEU A 259 29.72 34.78 -6.61
C LEU A 259 31.04 34.26 -7.20
N GLN A 260 30.97 33.51 -8.29
CA GLN A 260 32.15 32.97 -8.97
C GLN A 260 32.99 34.08 -9.62
N ASP A 261 32.35 35.11 -10.19
CA ASP A 261 33.02 36.30 -10.72
C ASP A 261 33.69 37.13 -9.61
N VAL A 262 33.02 37.33 -8.47
CA VAL A 262 33.59 38.03 -7.31
C VAL A 262 34.78 37.25 -6.75
N GLN A 263 34.70 35.92 -6.69
CA GLN A 263 35.80 35.07 -6.24
C GLN A 263 37.02 35.20 -7.18
N GLN A 264 36.82 35.19 -8.50
CA GLN A 264 37.91 35.41 -9.46
C GLN A 264 38.51 36.82 -9.35
N CYS A 265 37.68 37.84 -9.12
CA CYS A 265 38.16 39.21 -8.90
C CYS A 265 39.00 39.32 -7.62
N TRP A 266 38.58 38.67 -6.54
CA TRP A 266 39.33 38.61 -5.28
C TRP A 266 40.67 37.89 -5.44
N GLU A 267 40.72 36.77 -6.17
CA GLU A 267 41.97 36.06 -6.47
C GLU A 267 42.93 36.94 -7.28
N LYS A 268 42.43 37.73 -8.24
CA LYS A 268 43.25 38.70 -8.98
C LYS A 268 43.79 39.82 -8.08
N GLU A 269 42.99 40.33 -7.16
CA GLU A 269 43.45 41.34 -6.19
C GLU A 269 44.46 40.77 -5.20
N GLN A 270 44.32 39.51 -4.78
CA GLN A 270 45.29 38.85 -3.92
C GLN A 270 46.67 38.77 -4.60
N VAL A 271 46.71 38.43 -5.90
CA VAL A 271 47.96 38.44 -6.68
C VAL A 271 48.55 39.85 -6.74
N ARG A 272 47.75 40.88 -7.07
CA ARG A 272 48.21 42.28 -7.10
C ARG A 272 48.76 42.75 -5.74
N ALA A 273 48.10 42.39 -4.64
CA ALA A 273 48.57 42.74 -3.29
C ALA A 273 49.95 42.13 -3.00
N THR A 274 50.21 40.88 -3.40
CA THR A 274 51.53 40.26 -3.25
C THR A 274 52.59 40.91 -4.14
N GLU A 275 52.22 41.40 -5.33
CA GLU A 275 53.12 42.17 -6.21
C GLU A 275 53.51 43.51 -5.57
N PHE A 276 52.53 44.26 -5.02
CA PHE A 276 52.80 45.50 -4.29
C PHE A 276 53.65 45.29 -3.04
N GLU A 277 53.43 44.20 -2.30
CA GLU A 277 54.23 43.87 -1.13
C GLU A 277 55.69 43.57 -1.50
N ASN A 278 55.91 42.90 -2.63
CA ASN A 278 57.25 42.69 -3.20
C ASN A 278 57.92 43.99 -3.66
N GLU A 279 57.17 44.95 -4.20
CA GLU A 279 57.68 46.27 -4.58
C GLU A 279 58.05 47.12 -3.36
N ILE A 280 57.21 47.12 -2.32
CA ILE A 280 57.51 47.79 -1.04
C ILE A 280 58.79 47.23 -0.42
N GLN A 281 58.97 45.90 -0.45
CA GLN A 281 60.20 45.29 0.03
C GLN A 281 61.44 45.70 -0.79
N LYS A 282 61.33 45.87 -2.11
CA LYS A 282 62.43 46.38 -2.96
C LYS A 282 62.76 47.83 -2.61
N LEU A 283 61.75 48.68 -2.46
CA LEU A 283 61.91 50.10 -2.12
C LEU A 283 62.54 50.28 -0.73
N THR A 284 62.14 49.44 0.23
CA THR A 284 62.70 49.44 1.60
C THR A 284 64.20 49.09 1.60
N ARG A 285 64.62 48.10 0.79
CA ARG A 285 66.04 47.74 0.65
C ARG A 285 66.85 48.87 -0.02
N ALA A 286 66.29 49.54 -1.01
CA ALA A 286 66.95 50.67 -1.68
C ALA A 286 67.15 51.86 -0.73
N TYR A 287 66.14 52.16 0.09
CA TYR A 287 66.22 53.22 1.10
C TYR A 287 67.28 52.92 2.19
N GLN A 288 67.37 51.67 2.65
CA GLN A 288 68.41 51.26 3.61
C GLN A 288 69.82 51.45 3.04
N LYS A 289 70.03 51.13 1.76
CA LYS A 289 71.31 51.32 1.07
C LYS A 289 71.70 52.80 0.93
N ASP A 290 70.75 53.67 0.57
CA ASP A 290 70.99 55.13 0.48
C ASP A 290 71.33 55.76 1.84
N MET A 291 70.71 55.28 2.93
CA MET A 291 71.08 55.72 4.28
C MET A 291 72.52 55.33 4.65
N GLU A 292 72.97 54.12 4.32
CA GLU A 292 74.34 53.67 4.57
C GLU A 292 75.36 54.51 3.77
N GLU A 293 75.08 54.79 2.49
CA GLU A 293 75.93 55.63 1.64
C GLU A 293 76.06 57.06 2.18
N LYS A 294 74.95 57.68 2.64
CA LYS A 294 74.98 59.02 3.26
C LYS A 294 75.74 59.05 4.60
N LEU A 295 75.64 57.99 5.39
CA LEU A 295 76.37 57.87 6.66
C LEU A 295 77.89 57.78 6.43
N THR A 296 78.32 57.04 5.40
CA THR A 296 79.75 56.93 5.03
C THR A 296 80.32 58.24 4.50
N PHE A 297 79.53 59.00 3.73
CA PHE A 297 79.93 60.34 3.24
C PHE A 297 80.16 61.32 4.40
N LEU A 298 79.25 61.37 5.37
CA LEU A 298 79.37 62.27 6.53
C LEU A 298 80.59 61.95 7.39
N HIS A 299 80.94 60.66 7.52
CA HIS A 299 82.14 60.21 8.22
C HIS A 299 83.43 60.68 7.55
N SER A 300 83.46 60.74 6.21
CA SER A 300 84.63 61.21 5.44
C SER A 300 84.86 62.73 5.56
N LEU A 301 83.78 63.50 5.67
CA LEU A 301 83.81 64.96 5.75
C LEU A 301 84.23 65.43 7.16
N TYR A 302 83.83 64.68 8.18
CA TYR A 302 84.27 64.89 9.56
C TYR A 302 85.79 64.70 9.73
N GLN A 303 86.42 63.80 8.97
CA GLN A 303 87.88 63.61 9.02
C GLN A 303 88.68 64.75 8.35
N HIS A 304 88.12 65.44 7.36
CA HIS A 304 88.81 66.55 6.66
C HIS A 304 88.86 67.85 7.49
N LEU A 305 87.87 68.08 8.36
CA LEU A 305 87.82 69.29 9.18
C LEU A 305 88.84 69.29 10.33
N ILE A 306 89.35 68.11 10.71
CA ILE A 306 90.31 67.94 11.82
C ILE A 306 91.75 68.35 11.40
N ALA A 307 92.03 68.63 10.11
CA ALA A 307 93.39 68.81 9.57
C ALA A 307 93.84 70.27 9.25
N GLY A 308 93.25 71.32 9.83
CA GLY A 308 93.33 72.73 9.36
C GLY A 308 94.68 73.51 9.33
N ARG A 309 94.68 74.72 8.69
CA ARG A 309 95.68 75.83 8.80
C ARG A 309 95.19 77.21 8.27
N VAL A 310 95.60 78.35 8.92
CA VAL A 310 96.46 79.49 8.41
C VAL A 310 96.41 80.79 9.31
N LEU A 311 97.54 81.53 9.37
CA LEU A 311 98.04 82.61 10.29
C LEU A 311 97.97 84.08 9.75
N ILE A 312 98.17 85.11 10.61
CA ILE A 312 98.52 86.53 10.25
C ILE A 312 99.59 87.13 11.22
N LYS A 313 100.51 88.02 10.75
CA LYS A 313 101.53 88.82 11.49
C LYS A 313 101.56 90.33 11.07
N GLN A 314 102.07 91.22 11.94
CA GLN A 314 102.24 92.71 11.86
C GLN A 314 103.72 93.21 11.72
N PRO A 315 103.99 94.53 11.48
CA PRO A 315 105.21 95.21 11.98
C PRO A 315 105.11 96.73 12.42
N GLU A 316 106.11 97.19 13.21
CA GLU A 316 106.47 98.55 13.74
C GLU A 316 107.28 99.40 12.68
N GLY A 317 107.39 100.74 12.61
CA GLY A 317 107.74 101.83 13.58
C GLY A 317 109.20 102.31 13.33
N ILE A 318 109.56 103.61 13.43
CA ILE A 318 110.92 104.20 13.78
C ILE A 318 111.15 105.69 13.31
N LEU A 319 111.86 106.47 14.17
CA LEU A 319 112.90 107.55 13.95
C LEU A 319 112.66 109.04 14.33
N ASP A 320 113.81 109.71 14.59
CA ASP A 320 114.15 110.72 15.62
C ASP A 320 114.89 111.97 15.02
N ARG A 321 114.88 113.09 15.77
CA ARG A 321 115.70 114.35 15.74
C ARG A 321 115.38 115.55 14.81
N PHE A 322 114.71 116.57 15.37
CA PHE A 322 114.67 117.97 14.90
C PHE A 322 115.15 118.95 15.98
N SER A 323 115.71 120.12 15.61
CA SER A 323 116.20 121.16 16.53
C SER A 323 115.04 121.94 17.19
N TRP A 324 115.17 122.43 18.44
CA TRP A 324 114.01 122.77 19.30
C TRP A 324 112.94 123.76 18.75
N PRO A 325 113.25 124.77 17.91
CA PRO A 325 112.23 125.60 17.26
C PRO A 325 111.57 124.91 16.07
N GLU A 326 112.33 124.16 15.27
CA GLU A 326 111.83 123.31 14.18
C GLU A 326 110.99 122.17 14.73
N LEU A 327 111.41 121.55 15.83
CA LEU A 327 110.65 120.55 16.56
C LEU A 327 109.40 121.16 17.20
N ARG A 328 109.34 122.46 17.54
CA ARG A 328 108.11 123.09 18.04
C ARG A 328 107.10 123.38 16.92
N VAL A 329 107.57 123.79 15.73
CA VAL A 329 106.72 123.94 14.53
C VAL A 329 106.30 122.58 14.00
N VAL A 330 107.22 121.61 13.88
CA VAL A 330 106.93 120.22 13.49
C VAL A 330 106.10 119.51 14.55
N LEU A 331 106.27 119.75 15.86
CA LEU A 331 105.37 119.23 16.89
C LEU A 331 104.00 119.90 16.79
N GLN A 332 103.89 121.20 16.54
CA GLN A 332 102.60 121.88 16.39
C GLN A 332 101.87 121.41 15.12
N GLU A 333 102.57 121.33 13.98
CA GLU A 333 102.03 120.80 12.72
C GLU A 333 101.71 119.31 12.82
N ASN A 334 102.54 118.50 13.50
CA ASN A 334 102.22 117.10 13.77
C ASN A 334 101.06 116.97 14.75
N VAL A 335 100.93 117.85 15.76
CA VAL A 335 99.79 117.85 16.69
C VAL A 335 98.52 118.26 15.95
N ASP A 336 98.57 119.26 15.08
CA ASP A 336 97.42 119.70 14.28
C ASP A 336 97.04 118.65 13.21
N ALA A 337 98.02 117.99 12.59
CA ALA A 337 97.81 116.84 11.71
C ALA A 337 97.22 115.64 12.47
N LEU A 338 97.74 115.33 13.66
CA LEU A 338 97.20 114.29 14.54
C LEU A 338 95.80 114.64 15.04
N ILE A 339 95.48 115.92 15.30
CA ILE A 339 94.13 116.35 15.66
C ILE A 339 93.19 116.23 14.45
N SER A 340 93.64 116.57 13.24
CA SER A 340 92.86 116.41 12.01
C SER A 340 92.61 114.93 11.69
N ASP A 341 93.63 114.09 11.81
CA ASP A 341 93.54 112.65 11.64
C ASP A 341 92.69 112.01 12.73
N LEU A 342 92.78 112.50 13.97
CA LEU A 342 91.92 112.08 15.08
C LEU A 342 90.46 112.45 14.79
N ASN A 343 90.16 113.66 14.32
CA ASN A 343 88.80 114.07 13.97
C ASN A 343 88.25 113.24 12.78
N ARG A 344 89.07 113.00 11.75
CA ARG A 344 88.72 112.14 10.61
C ARG A 344 88.51 110.68 11.02
N ALA A 345 89.31 110.18 11.94
CA ALA A 345 89.12 108.85 12.53
C ALA A 345 87.83 108.80 13.36
N ASN A 346 87.52 109.86 14.11
CA ASN A 346 86.31 109.96 14.91
C ASN A 346 85.05 109.99 14.04
N GLU A 347 85.05 110.73 12.92
CA GLU A 347 83.96 110.71 11.93
C GLU A 347 83.76 109.31 11.31
N LYS A 348 84.85 108.62 10.98
CA LYS A 348 84.79 107.23 10.50
C LYS A 348 84.24 106.29 11.56
N ILE A 349 84.63 106.46 12.82
CA ILE A 349 84.09 105.70 13.95
C ILE A 349 82.59 105.95 14.07
N SER A 350 82.12 107.20 14.05
CA SER A 350 80.69 107.51 14.11
C SER A 350 79.90 106.91 12.94
N HIS A 351 80.44 106.92 11.71
CA HIS A 351 79.80 106.27 10.57
C HIS A 351 79.78 104.74 10.72
N LEU A 352 80.86 104.12 11.20
CA LEU A 352 80.91 102.68 11.46
C LEU A 352 80.00 102.26 12.62
N GLU A 353 79.85 103.09 13.65
CA GLU A 353 78.88 102.90 14.73
C GLU A 353 77.45 102.99 14.20
N TYR A 354 77.16 103.94 13.31
CA TYR A 354 75.85 104.03 12.64
C TYR A 354 75.56 102.81 11.76
N VAL A 355 76.50 102.40 10.90
CA VAL A 355 76.35 101.20 10.05
C VAL A 355 76.27 99.93 10.90
N GLY A 356 77.05 99.85 11.98
CA GLY A 356 77.01 98.74 12.94
C GLY A 356 75.66 98.65 13.64
N LYS A 357 75.10 99.79 14.04
CA LYS A 357 73.77 99.86 14.66
C LYS A 357 72.66 99.50 13.68
N ASN A 358 72.72 99.97 12.43
CA ASN A 358 71.77 99.59 11.38
C ASN A 358 71.85 98.08 11.08
N LYS A 359 73.05 97.51 10.90
CA LYS A 359 73.23 96.07 10.69
C LYS A 359 72.73 95.24 11.87
N SER A 360 72.97 95.72 13.10
CA SER A 360 72.45 95.08 14.32
C SER A 360 70.92 95.11 14.36
N ASN A 361 70.29 96.22 13.99
CA ASN A 361 68.84 96.33 13.91
C ASN A 361 68.26 95.40 12.83
N THR A 362 68.83 95.38 11.63
CA THR A 362 68.38 94.45 10.57
C THR A 362 68.59 92.97 10.94
N MET A 363 69.66 92.66 11.69
CA MET A 363 69.89 91.30 12.19
C MET A 363 68.85 90.91 13.24
N LYS A 364 68.47 91.83 14.14
CA LYS A 364 67.39 91.60 15.11
C LYS A 364 66.04 91.41 14.44
N GLU A 365 65.72 92.23 13.44
CA GLU A 365 64.48 92.09 12.65
C GLU A 365 64.44 90.74 11.90
N LEU A 366 65.57 90.32 11.31
CA LEU A 366 65.67 89.02 10.65
C LEU A 366 65.51 87.87 11.64
N GLN A 367 66.18 87.93 12.81
CA GLN A 367 66.03 86.94 13.88
C GLN A 367 64.58 86.85 14.37
N GLN A 368 63.94 88.00 14.61
CA GLN A 368 62.53 88.07 15.00
C GLN A 368 61.63 87.42 13.94
N SER A 369 61.85 87.74 12.66
CA SER A 369 61.07 87.17 11.55
C SER A 369 61.28 85.65 11.40
N GLN A 370 62.50 85.17 11.64
CA GLN A 370 62.83 83.75 11.60
C GLN A 370 62.17 83.01 12.77
N GLU A 371 62.18 83.61 13.96
CA GLU A 371 61.53 83.06 15.15
C GLU A 371 59.99 83.04 14.99
N ASP A 372 59.40 84.06 14.38
CA ASP A 372 57.97 84.09 14.04
C ASP A 372 57.59 82.99 13.02
N VAL A 373 58.44 82.74 12.03
CA VAL A 373 58.24 81.64 11.05
C VAL A 373 58.36 80.28 11.73
N PHE A 374 59.34 80.08 12.62
CA PHE A 374 59.47 78.85 13.38
C PHE A 374 58.30 78.61 14.33
N ASN A 375 57.80 79.65 15.00
CA ASN A 375 56.64 79.56 15.87
C ASN A 375 55.38 79.16 15.08
N LYS A 376 55.14 79.78 13.91
CA LYS A 376 54.05 79.38 13.01
C LYS A 376 54.18 77.94 12.52
N MET A 377 55.40 77.51 12.17
CA MET A 377 55.67 76.14 11.75
C MET A 377 55.43 75.14 12.89
N ALA A 378 55.82 75.48 14.13
CA ALA A 378 55.60 74.66 15.31
C ALA A 378 54.11 74.54 15.66
N GLU A 379 53.33 75.60 15.51
CA GLU A 379 51.87 75.57 15.65
C GLU A 379 51.21 74.70 14.58
N GLN A 380 51.64 74.81 13.32
CA GLN A 380 51.16 73.93 12.24
C GLN A 380 51.49 72.46 12.51
N MET A 381 52.71 72.15 12.95
CA MET A 381 53.07 70.77 13.34
C MET A 381 52.24 70.26 14.52
N LYS A 382 51.94 71.09 15.52
CA LYS A 382 51.05 70.72 16.63
C LYS A 382 49.62 70.47 16.16
N ALA A 383 49.10 71.28 15.25
CA ALA A 383 47.77 71.09 14.66
C ALA A 383 47.71 69.82 13.80
N GLN A 384 48.77 69.52 13.05
CA GLN A 384 48.87 68.29 12.27
C GLN A 384 48.96 67.06 13.18
N ALA A 385 49.76 67.12 14.24
CA ALA A 385 49.88 66.04 15.22
C ALA A 385 48.56 65.78 15.96
N SER A 386 47.80 66.82 16.32
CA SER A 386 46.50 66.67 16.95
C SER A 386 45.44 66.10 15.99
N CYS A 387 45.49 66.46 14.71
CA CYS A 387 44.65 65.88 13.66
C CYS A 387 44.90 64.37 13.52
N TRP A 388 46.17 63.95 13.40
CA TRP A 388 46.53 62.53 13.34
C TRP A 388 46.17 61.77 14.61
N GLN A 389 46.29 62.40 15.78
CA GLN A 389 45.91 61.74 17.03
C GLN A 389 44.39 61.56 17.17
N ASN A 390 43.60 62.48 16.62
CA ASN A 390 42.15 62.33 16.54
C ASN A 390 41.74 61.25 15.55
N GLU A 391 42.38 61.21 14.38
CA GLU A 391 42.15 60.18 13.36
C GLU A 391 42.52 58.78 13.87
N LYS A 392 43.66 58.66 14.56
CA LYS A 392 44.07 57.43 15.24
C LYS A 392 43.02 56.97 16.26
N LYS A 393 42.55 57.87 17.13
CA LYS A 393 41.52 57.52 18.14
C LYS A 393 40.20 57.09 17.49
N TYR A 394 39.81 57.74 16.39
CA TYR A 394 38.62 57.37 15.63
C TYR A 394 38.74 55.96 15.04
N LEU A 395 39.88 55.65 14.40
CA LEU A 395 40.15 54.33 13.86
C LEU A 395 40.21 53.26 14.97
N GLU A 396 40.87 53.54 16.10
CA GLU A 396 40.91 52.63 17.25
C GLU A 396 39.50 52.33 17.79
N GLN A 397 38.62 53.34 17.86
CA GLN A 397 37.22 53.13 18.25
C GLN A 397 36.46 52.28 17.23
N GLN A 398 36.60 52.55 15.94
CA GLN A 398 35.97 51.76 14.86
C GLN A 398 36.42 50.29 14.91
N TYR A 399 37.73 50.04 15.03
CA TYR A 399 38.26 48.69 15.16
C TYR A 399 37.78 48.01 16.44
N SER A 400 37.69 48.73 17.57
CA SER A 400 37.17 48.15 18.82
C SER A 400 35.69 47.77 18.72
N GLY A 401 34.88 48.57 18.02
CA GLY A 401 33.47 48.26 17.74
C GLY A 401 33.33 47.03 16.86
N LEU A 402 34.07 46.98 15.75
CA LEU A 402 34.07 45.84 14.83
C LEU A 402 34.54 44.56 15.53
N LEU A 403 35.58 44.63 16.38
CA LEU A 403 36.04 43.48 17.15
C LEU A 403 34.98 42.99 18.14
N GLY A 404 34.25 43.92 18.77
CA GLY A 404 33.14 43.62 19.66
C GLY A 404 31.99 42.91 18.94
N GLU A 405 31.62 43.38 17.74
CA GLU A 405 30.59 42.74 16.91
C GLU A 405 30.99 41.34 16.43
N VAL A 406 32.25 41.17 16.01
CA VAL A 406 32.78 39.87 15.61
C VAL A 406 32.79 38.91 16.80
N HIS A 407 33.15 39.40 18.00
CA HIS A 407 33.12 38.60 19.21
C HIS A 407 31.69 38.20 19.60
N ALA A 408 30.73 39.12 19.54
CA ALA A 408 29.32 38.83 19.80
C ALA A 408 28.77 37.78 18.82
N ARG A 409 29.04 37.93 17.52
CA ARG A 409 28.66 36.93 16.50
C ARG A 409 29.31 35.58 16.75
N ALA A 410 30.60 35.54 17.09
CA ALA A 410 31.29 34.30 17.42
C ALA A 410 30.67 33.60 18.64
N GLN A 411 30.27 34.37 19.65
CA GLN A 411 29.60 33.84 20.84
C GLN A 411 28.20 33.28 20.52
N GLU A 412 27.41 33.96 19.68
CA GLU A 412 26.12 33.46 19.20
C GLU A 412 26.27 32.14 18.44
N TYR A 413 27.26 32.03 17.55
CA TYR A 413 27.56 30.77 16.85
C TYR A 413 27.97 29.66 17.81
N GLN A 414 28.74 29.98 18.85
CA GLN A 414 29.13 29.01 19.87
C GLN A 414 27.90 28.51 20.66
N GLU A 415 27.00 29.41 21.07
CA GLU A 415 25.76 29.03 21.77
C GLU A 415 24.84 28.19 20.87
N ALA A 416 24.71 28.55 19.59
CA ALA A 416 23.96 27.76 18.62
C ALA A 416 24.58 26.37 18.39
N ALA A 417 25.91 26.28 18.36
CA ALA A 417 26.63 25.01 18.22
C ALA A 417 26.41 24.10 19.44
N GLU A 418 26.51 24.63 20.67
CA GLU A 418 26.24 23.85 21.89
C GLU A 418 24.77 23.40 21.95
N LYS A 419 23.81 24.27 21.60
CA LYS A 419 22.40 23.89 21.51
C LYS A 419 22.15 22.79 20.47
N ASN A 420 22.85 22.83 19.34
CA ASN A 420 22.75 21.79 18.32
C ASN A 420 23.39 20.48 18.77
N LYS A 421 24.51 20.54 19.51
CA LYS A 421 25.15 19.37 20.11
C LYS A 421 24.26 18.69 21.15
N GLU A 422 23.55 19.45 21.99
CA GLU A 422 22.54 18.90 22.90
C GLU A 422 21.39 18.21 22.16
N LYS A 423 20.88 18.82 21.08
CA LYS A 423 19.85 18.19 20.24
C LYS A 423 20.34 16.89 19.61
N ILE A 424 21.58 16.87 19.09
CA ILE A 424 22.19 15.66 18.53
C ILE A 424 22.27 14.56 19.60
N TYR A 425 22.73 14.88 20.80
CA TYR A 425 22.79 13.92 21.90
C TYR A 425 21.40 13.33 22.26
N VAL A 426 20.36 14.17 22.28
CA VAL A 426 18.97 13.70 22.49
C VAL A 426 18.51 12.80 21.35
N LEU A 427 18.83 13.15 20.10
CA LEU A 427 18.50 12.36 18.93
C LEU A 427 19.23 11.00 18.93
N GLU A 428 20.52 10.96 19.24
CA GLU A 428 21.31 9.74 19.38
C GLU A 428 20.70 8.81 20.43
N LYS A 429 20.36 9.34 21.61
CA LYS A 429 19.69 8.55 22.65
C LYS A 429 18.33 8.01 22.21
N SER A 430 17.58 8.79 21.42
CA SER A 430 16.31 8.35 20.85
C SER A 430 16.51 7.25 19.80
N GLN A 431 17.56 7.36 18.98
CA GLN A 431 17.93 6.37 17.96
C GLN A 431 18.36 5.05 18.62
N GLU A 432 19.17 5.10 19.69
CA GLU A 432 19.53 3.92 20.48
C GLU A 432 18.29 3.23 21.07
N LYS A 433 17.36 4.02 21.63
CA LYS A 433 16.08 3.48 22.15
C LYS A 433 15.26 2.81 21.04
N LEU A 434 15.12 3.46 19.88
CA LEU A 434 14.41 2.89 18.73
C LEU A 434 15.11 1.65 18.17
N ALA A 435 16.45 1.59 18.21
CA ALA A 435 17.21 0.41 17.81
C ALA A 435 16.93 -0.77 18.76
N LEU A 436 16.90 -0.53 20.08
CA LEU A 436 16.53 -1.54 21.07
C LEU A 436 15.08 -2.02 20.89
N GLU A 437 14.13 -1.10 20.64
CA GLU A 437 12.74 -1.43 20.34
C GLU A 437 12.62 -2.26 19.05
N SER A 438 13.36 -1.91 18.00
CA SER A 438 13.40 -2.66 16.74
C SER A 438 13.92 -4.09 16.92
N VAL A 439 14.98 -4.28 17.71
CA VAL A 439 15.48 -5.62 18.07
C VAL A 439 14.45 -6.40 18.87
N SER A 440 13.75 -5.76 19.82
CA SER A 440 12.67 -6.37 20.60
C SER A 440 11.50 -6.81 19.72
N VAL A 441 11.03 -5.94 18.82
CA VAL A 441 9.95 -6.23 17.86
C VAL A 441 10.35 -7.36 16.91
N LYS A 442 11.59 -7.36 16.40
CA LYS A 442 12.12 -8.44 15.56
C LYS A 442 12.12 -9.78 16.30
N LYS A 443 12.51 -9.79 17.58
CA LYS A 443 12.46 -10.99 18.43
C LYS A 443 11.01 -11.47 18.62
N MET A 444 10.06 -10.57 18.92
CA MET A 444 8.64 -10.92 19.01
C MET A 444 8.08 -11.47 17.69
N LEU A 445 8.43 -10.86 16.55
CA LEU A 445 7.98 -11.34 15.24
C LEU A 445 8.49 -12.76 14.94
N THR A 446 9.77 -13.03 15.22
CA THR A 446 10.33 -14.39 15.05
C THR A 446 9.68 -15.41 15.99
N GLN A 447 9.24 -14.98 17.18
CA GLN A 447 8.50 -15.81 18.12
C GLN A 447 7.10 -16.11 17.58
N PHE A 448 6.33 -15.10 17.19
CA PHE A 448 4.99 -15.28 16.59
C PHE A 448 5.03 -16.14 15.32
N GLN A 449 6.04 -15.96 14.48
CA GLN A 449 6.19 -16.79 13.27
C GLN A 449 6.36 -18.28 13.62
N LYS A 450 7.14 -18.61 14.65
CA LYS A 450 7.30 -19.99 15.16
C LYS A 450 6.01 -20.54 15.77
N GLU A 451 5.27 -19.71 16.50
CA GLU A 451 3.98 -20.07 17.08
C GLU A 451 2.95 -20.39 16.00
N HIS A 452 2.79 -19.50 15.00
CA HIS A 452 1.90 -19.70 13.87
C HIS A 452 2.27 -20.93 13.03
N SER A 453 3.55 -21.15 12.74
CA SER A 453 3.96 -22.34 11.99
C SER A 453 3.74 -23.63 12.78
N SER A 454 3.81 -23.58 14.12
CA SER A 454 3.55 -24.74 15.00
C SER A 454 2.07 -25.05 15.07
N LEU A 455 1.23 -24.02 15.23
CA LEU A 455 -0.22 -24.14 15.21
C LEU A 455 -0.72 -24.67 13.86
N LEU A 456 -0.20 -24.15 12.75
CA LEU A 456 -0.58 -24.60 11.40
C LEU A 456 -0.23 -26.08 11.19
N ALA A 457 0.96 -26.51 11.62
CA ALA A 457 1.37 -27.91 11.54
C ALA A 457 0.52 -28.82 12.44
N ALA A 458 0.13 -28.37 13.63
CA ALA A 458 -0.81 -29.10 14.49
C ALA A 458 -2.21 -29.22 13.84
N CYS A 459 -2.74 -28.13 13.29
CA CYS A 459 -4.00 -28.12 12.56
C CYS A 459 -3.97 -29.04 11.34
N ALA A 460 -2.87 -29.07 10.59
CA ALA A 460 -2.70 -29.95 9.44
C ALA A 460 -2.72 -31.44 9.86
N LEU A 461 -2.04 -31.79 10.97
CA LEU A 461 -2.05 -33.16 11.49
C LEU A 461 -3.44 -33.58 12.01
N LEU A 462 -4.13 -32.69 12.72
CA LEU A 462 -5.48 -32.95 13.23
C LEU A 462 -6.52 -33.05 12.10
N ALA A 463 -6.45 -32.17 11.10
CA ALA A 463 -7.32 -32.24 9.92
C ALA A 463 -7.09 -33.54 9.13
N GLY A 464 -5.83 -33.97 9.00
CA GLY A 464 -5.46 -35.24 8.37
C GLY A 464 -5.99 -36.48 9.11
N ALA A 465 -6.31 -36.36 10.40
CA ALA A 465 -6.95 -37.40 11.22
C ALA A 465 -8.49 -37.31 11.21
N LEU A 466 -9.04 -36.10 11.21
CA LEU A 466 -10.48 -35.84 11.25
C LEU A 466 -11.18 -36.33 9.98
N TYR A 467 -10.58 -36.10 8.81
CA TYR A 467 -11.21 -36.43 7.53
C TYR A 467 -11.52 -37.93 7.37
N PRO A 468 -10.58 -38.87 7.65
CA PRO A 468 -10.89 -40.31 7.65
C PRO A 468 -11.91 -40.72 8.73
N LEU A 469 -11.90 -40.07 9.90
CA LEU A 469 -12.84 -40.37 10.99
C LEU A 469 -14.26 -39.93 10.62
N TYR A 470 -14.41 -38.76 10.01
CA TYR A 470 -15.70 -38.27 9.53
C TYR A 470 -16.26 -39.18 8.41
N GLY A 471 -15.43 -39.58 7.44
CA GLY A 471 -15.84 -40.54 6.41
C GLY A 471 -16.31 -41.89 7.00
N ARG A 472 -15.64 -42.39 8.05
CA ARG A 472 -16.07 -43.57 8.79
C ARG A 472 -17.40 -43.35 9.52
N LEU A 473 -17.59 -42.19 10.15
CA LEU A 473 -18.83 -41.84 10.84
C LEU A 473 -20.01 -41.79 9.86
N CYS A 474 -19.86 -41.12 8.72
CA CYS A 474 -20.89 -41.05 7.68
C CYS A 474 -21.28 -42.43 7.17
N ALA A 475 -20.30 -43.29 6.87
CA ALA A 475 -20.56 -44.66 6.44
C ALA A 475 -21.30 -45.49 7.50
N MET A 476 -20.94 -45.33 8.78
CA MET A 476 -21.63 -45.97 9.90
C MET A 476 -23.06 -45.43 10.08
N SER A 477 -23.28 -44.13 9.87
CA SER A 477 -24.63 -43.53 9.90
C SER A 477 -25.51 -44.10 8.80
N SER A 478 -25.04 -44.13 7.54
CA SER A 478 -25.82 -44.70 6.44
C SER A 478 -26.13 -46.19 6.65
N GLN A 479 -25.23 -46.93 7.30
CA GLN A 479 -25.47 -48.33 7.66
C GLN A 479 -26.49 -48.49 8.80
N ARG A 480 -26.47 -47.60 9.80
CA ARG A 480 -27.51 -47.53 10.85
C ARG A 480 -28.87 -47.29 10.21
N ASP A 481 -28.96 -46.34 9.28
CA ASP A 481 -30.23 -45.98 8.62
C ASP A 481 -30.79 -47.16 7.83
N LEU A 482 -29.95 -47.88 7.08
CA LEU A 482 -30.35 -49.11 6.37
C LEU A 482 -30.83 -50.22 7.33
N LEU A 483 -30.17 -50.39 8.47
CA LEU A 483 -30.60 -51.38 9.48
C LEU A 483 -31.90 -50.97 10.15
N GLN A 484 -32.10 -49.67 10.39
CA GLN A 484 -33.33 -49.12 10.94
C GLN A 484 -34.51 -49.38 9.97
N ASP A 485 -34.31 -49.17 8.66
CA ASP A 485 -35.32 -49.48 7.65
C ASP A 485 -35.68 -50.96 7.61
N GLN A 486 -34.69 -51.85 7.74
CA GLN A 486 -34.96 -53.30 7.81
C GLN A 486 -35.75 -53.70 9.06
N VAL A 487 -35.49 -53.06 10.20
CA VAL A 487 -36.25 -53.28 11.43
C VAL A 487 -37.69 -52.75 11.25
N ASN A 488 -37.85 -51.56 10.67
CA ASN A 488 -39.17 -50.97 10.41
C ASN A 488 -40.01 -51.85 9.46
N ILE A 489 -39.41 -52.39 8.39
CA ILE A 489 -40.09 -53.34 7.47
C ILE A 489 -40.48 -54.62 8.20
N TYR A 490 -39.63 -55.15 9.07
CA TYR A 490 -39.95 -56.34 9.85
C TYR A 490 -41.09 -56.11 10.84
N GLU A 491 -41.12 -54.96 11.52
CA GLU A 491 -42.22 -54.55 12.39
C GLU A 491 -43.53 -54.43 11.60
N LEU A 492 -43.50 -53.80 10.43
CA LEU A 492 -44.66 -53.68 9.54
C LEU A 492 -45.21 -55.04 9.10
N VAL A 493 -44.34 -55.98 8.73
CA VAL A 493 -44.76 -57.35 8.37
C VAL A 493 -45.38 -58.06 9.58
N ASN A 494 -44.80 -57.93 10.77
CA ASN A 494 -45.39 -58.48 11.99
C ASN A 494 -46.73 -57.84 12.35
N GLN A 495 -46.92 -56.54 12.08
CA GLN A 495 -48.20 -55.86 12.25
C GLN A 495 -49.24 -56.46 11.29
N LYS A 496 -48.90 -56.63 10.01
CA LYS A 496 -49.80 -57.23 9.00
C LYS A 496 -50.17 -58.67 9.34
N VAL A 497 -49.21 -59.47 9.80
CA VAL A 497 -49.47 -60.85 10.24
C VAL A 497 -50.38 -60.87 11.47
N ARG A 498 -50.13 -60.01 12.47
CA ARG A 498 -51.02 -59.88 13.64
C ARG A 498 -52.44 -59.47 13.23
N ASN A 499 -52.58 -58.50 12.33
CA ASN A 499 -53.88 -58.06 11.84
C ASN A 499 -54.62 -59.17 11.08
N LEU A 500 -53.92 -59.97 10.26
CA LEU A 500 -54.52 -61.09 9.55
C LEU A 500 -54.97 -62.21 10.50
N VAL A 501 -54.16 -62.51 11.52
CA VAL A 501 -54.53 -63.48 12.57
C VAL A 501 -55.73 -62.98 13.37
N HIS A 502 -55.79 -61.69 13.70
CA HIS A 502 -56.95 -61.09 14.36
C HIS A 502 -58.20 -61.08 13.47
N ALA A 503 -58.09 -60.87 12.16
CA ALA A 503 -59.21 -60.91 11.23
C ALA A 503 -59.77 -62.33 11.01
N LEU A 504 -58.93 -63.37 11.17
CA LEU A 504 -59.32 -64.77 11.01
C LEU A 504 -59.77 -65.44 12.32
N SER A 505 -59.55 -64.81 13.47
CA SER A 505 -59.92 -65.35 14.77
C SER A 505 -61.21 -64.70 15.26
N ASP A 506 -62.31 -65.45 15.24
CA ASP A 506 -63.52 -65.04 15.94
C ASP A 506 -63.33 -65.29 17.44
N LYS A 507 -63.82 -64.38 18.29
CA LYS A 507 -63.72 -64.55 19.75
C LYS A 507 -64.58 -65.73 20.19
N GLU A 508 -63.95 -66.84 20.57
CA GLU A 508 -64.25 -67.62 21.80
C GLU A 508 -63.38 -68.88 21.90
N SER A 509 -62.51 -68.94 22.91
CA SER A 509 -62.46 -70.03 23.91
C SER A 509 -61.16 -70.00 24.70
N ASN A 510 -61.33 -70.03 26.02
CA ASN A 510 -60.30 -70.34 27.00
C ASN A 510 -59.92 -71.83 26.91
N GLN A 511 -58.71 -72.13 27.37
CA GLN A 511 -58.16 -73.44 27.76
C GLN A 511 -57.98 -74.49 26.65
N ASP A 512 -56.73 -74.79 26.31
CA ASP A 512 -56.14 -76.05 26.78
C ASP A 512 -54.62 -76.10 26.62
N GLU A 513 -53.96 -76.36 27.75
CA GLU A 513 -52.60 -76.88 27.81
C GLU A 513 -52.58 -78.33 27.33
N ALA A 514 -52.07 -78.59 26.13
CA ALA A 514 -51.44 -79.89 25.85
C ALA A 514 -50.45 -79.80 24.68
N LYS A 515 -49.17 -79.66 25.05
CA LYS A 515 -48.01 -80.40 24.50
C LYS A 515 -48.01 -80.63 22.99
N LEU A 516 -47.05 -80.03 22.27
CA LEU A 516 -45.94 -80.77 21.64
C LEU A 516 -44.87 -79.83 21.05
N LYS A 517 -43.67 -79.90 21.64
CA LYS A 517 -42.35 -79.79 20.98
C LYS A 517 -42.21 -78.80 19.80
N LYS A 518 -42.15 -77.49 20.05
CA LYS A 518 -41.58 -76.51 19.08
C LYS A 518 -41.11 -75.19 19.74
N ARG A 519 -40.34 -75.28 20.84
CA ARG A 519 -39.81 -74.08 21.55
C ARG A 519 -38.30 -74.06 21.80
N LYS A 520 -37.50 -74.86 21.09
CA LYS A 520 -36.02 -74.78 21.16
C LYS A 520 -35.34 -74.16 19.94
N SER A 521 -36.04 -74.00 18.80
CA SER A 521 -35.46 -73.43 17.58
C SER A 521 -35.48 -71.89 17.53
N GLN A 522 -36.41 -71.22 18.21
CA GLN A 522 -36.49 -69.74 18.21
C GLN A 522 -35.35 -69.07 18.99
N GLY A 523 -34.88 -69.67 20.09
CA GLY A 523 -33.72 -69.18 20.84
C GLY A 523 -32.41 -69.30 20.06
N LEU A 524 -32.21 -70.40 19.33
CA LEU A 524 -31.01 -70.64 18.52
C LEU A 524 -30.96 -69.76 17.26
N ILE A 525 -32.11 -69.42 16.65
CA ILE A 525 -32.17 -68.47 15.53
C ILE A 525 -31.81 -67.05 15.97
N TYR A 526 -32.21 -66.63 17.18
CA TYR A 526 -31.82 -65.32 17.74
C TYR A 526 -30.32 -65.23 18.02
N VAL A 527 -29.73 -66.31 18.53
CA VAL A 527 -28.27 -66.40 18.75
C VAL A 527 -27.51 -66.45 17.42
N PHE A 528 -28.02 -67.18 16.42
CA PHE A 528 -27.46 -67.20 15.05
C PHE A 528 -27.54 -65.82 14.38
N ARG A 529 -28.65 -65.09 14.52
CA ARG A 529 -28.81 -63.73 13.96
C ARG A 529 -27.87 -62.73 14.64
N ARG A 530 -27.73 -62.77 15.98
CA ARG A 530 -26.72 -61.95 16.68
C ARG A 530 -25.30 -62.31 16.25
N ALA A 531 -25.02 -63.59 16.00
CA ALA A 531 -23.71 -64.04 15.56
C ALA A 531 -23.39 -63.59 14.13
N VAL A 532 -24.33 -63.73 13.19
CA VAL A 532 -24.17 -63.30 11.79
C VAL A 532 -24.03 -61.78 11.67
N ILE A 533 -24.81 -61.00 12.44
CA ILE A 533 -24.69 -59.53 12.45
C ILE A 533 -23.30 -59.10 12.94
N ALA A 534 -22.79 -59.71 14.01
CA ALA A 534 -21.50 -59.34 14.55
C ALA A 534 -20.31 -59.84 13.70
N VAL A 535 -20.50 -60.92 12.94
CA VAL A 535 -19.51 -61.42 11.96
C VAL A 535 -19.47 -60.56 10.70
N LEU A 536 -20.63 -60.13 10.20
CA LEU A 536 -20.70 -59.16 9.11
C LEU A 536 -20.11 -57.81 9.53
N ALA A 537 -20.33 -57.38 10.78
CA ALA A 537 -19.69 -56.18 11.33
C ALA A 537 -18.16 -56.33 11.40
N ALA A 538 -17.64 -57.47 11.89
CA ALA A 538 -16.20 -57.72 11.98
C ALA A 538 -15.50 -57.85 10.61
N ASN A 539 -16.11 -58.54 9.64
CA ASN A 539 -15.57 -58.64 8.28
C ASN A 539 -15.68 -57.30 7.52
N ARG A 540 -16.69 -56.48 7.79
CA ARG A 540 -16.80 -55.13 7.21
C ARG A 540 -15.80 -54.15 7.84
N LEU A 541 -15.52 -54.24 9.15
CA LEU A 541 -14.42 -53.50 9.80
C LEU A 541 -13.05 -53.87 9.21
N LYS A 542 -12.83 -55.15 8.88
CA LYS A 542 -11.59 -55.61 8.24
C LYS A 542 -11.43 -55.12 6.79
N VAL A 543 -12.53 -54.93 6.06
CA VAL A 543 -12.53 -54.38 4.68
C VAL A 543 -12.42 -52.85 4.69
N LEU A 544 -13.06 -52.17 5.66
CA LEU A 544 -12.93 -50.71 5.88
C LEU A 544 -11.51 -50.30 6.32
N ALA A 545 -10.71 -51.22 6.85
CA ALA A 545 -9.29 -51.00 7.14
C ALA A 545 -8.38 -51.05 5.90
N ARG A 546 -8.87 -51.51 4.74
CA ARG A 546 -8.03 -51.78 3.55
C ARG A 546 -8.16 -50.77 2.40
N SER A 547 -8.97 -49.73 2.52
CA SER A 547 -9.24 -48.79 1.42
C SER A 547 -8.94 -47.32 1.79
N SER A 548 -7.73 -47.04 2.24
CA SER A 548 -7.16 -45.69 2.22
C SER A 548 -5.63 -45.74 2.26
N SER A 549 -4.95 -44.96 1.43
CA SER A 549 -3.50 -44.78 1.46
C SER A 549 -3.09 -43.95 2.69
N SER A 550 -2.94 -44.61 3.84
CA SER A 550 -2.53 -43.98 5.11
C SER A 550 -1.04 -43.62 5.12
N LEU A 551 -0.65 -42.45 5.63
CA LEU A 551 0.77 -42.14 5.89
C LEU A 551 1.29 -42.91 7.12
N PHE A 552 0.52 -42.96 8.21
CA PHE A 552 0.79 -43.80 9.38
C PHE A 552 -0.49 -43.98 10.23
N THR A 553 -0.51 -45.03 11.05
CA THR A 553 -1.58 -45.31 12.01
C THR A 553 -1.09 -45.07 13.45
N TRP A 554 -1.77 -44.22 14.20
CA TRP A 554 -1.54 -44.10 15.65
C TRP A 554 -2.33 -45.17 16.39
N THR A 555 -1.64 -45.94 17.22
CA THR A 555 -2.24 -46.91 18.16
C THR A 555 -1.85 -46.46 19.56
N ASN A 556 -2.83 -46.17 20.41
CA ASN A 556 -2.57 -46.04 21.85
C ASN A 556 -1.86 -47.31 22.33
N GLY A 557 -0.95 -47.22 23.32
CA GLY A 557 -0.06 -48.31 23.76
C GLY A 557 -0.73 -49.61 24.25
N LEU A 558 -2.05 -49.76 24.09
CA LEU A 558 -2.82 -50.97 24.30
C LEU A 558 -2.81 -51.81 23.01
N LYS A 559 -2.17 -52.98 23.08
CA LYS A 559 -1.75 -53.83 21.95
C LYS A 559 -2.83 -54.32 20.97
N GLU A 560 -4.10 -53.99 21.10
CA GLU A 560 -5.19 -54.56 20.27
C GLU A 560 -6.33 -53.59 19.91
N CYS A 561 -6.04 -52.32 19.60
CA CYS A 561 -7.04 -51.38 19.06
C CYS A 561 -6.75 -50.93 17.61
N ILE A 562 -7.80 -50.74 16.82
CA ILE A 562 -7.75 -50.25 15.42
C ILE A 562 -7.17 -48.82 15.45
N GLY A 563 -5.96 -48.64 14.90
CA GLY A 563 -5.27 -47.35 14.93
C GLY A 563 -5.99 -46.25 14.14
N ILE A 564 -5.82 -45.00 14.58
CA ILE A 564 -6.30 -43.79 13.87
C ILE A 564 -5.34 -43.51 12.71
N PRO A 565 -5.77 -43.64 11.43
CA PRO A 565 -4.93 -43.31 10.29
C PRO A 565 -4.92 -41.79 10.05
N VAL A 566 -3.74 -41.23 9.77
CA VAL A 566 -3.58 -39.84 9.30
C VAL A 566 -3.25 -39.87 7.80
N CYS A 567 -4.00 -39.14 6.98
CA CYS A 567 -3.89 -39.14 5.50
C CYS A 567 -3.50 -37.75 4.94
N VAL A 568 -2.77 -37.71 3.82
CA VAL A 568 -2.56 -36.48 3.01
C VAL A 568 -3.78 -36.25 2.14
N GLY A 569 -4.27 -35.02 2.07
CA GLY A 569 -5.33 -34.64 1.14
C GLY A 569 -4.84 -34.65 -0.31
N GLU A 570 -5.09 -35.74 -1.04
CA GLU A 570 -5.20 -35.69 -2.51
C GLU A 570 -6.67 -35.58 -2.89
N SER A 571 -7.04 -34.44 -3.46
CA SER A 571 -8.38 -34.11 -3.88
C SER A 571 -8.73 -34.78 -5.21
N LYS A 572 -9.40 -35.93 -5.17
CA LYS A 572 -10.25 -36.39 -6.28
C LYS A 572 -11.48 -37.12 -5.75
N GLY A 573 -12.59 -36.40 -5.70
CA GLY A 573 -13.91 -36.97 -5.40
C GLY A 573 -14.90 -35.90 -4.99
N LYS A 574 -15.62 -35.33 -5.96
CA LYS A 574 -16.81 -34.51 -5.71
C LYS A 574 -17.85 -35.38 -5.00
N HIS A 575 -18.09 -35.13 -3.73
CA HIS A 575 -19.33 -35.49 -3.06
C HIS A 575 -19.94 -34.21 -2.52
N ASN A 576 -21.15 -33.91 -2.97
CA ASN A 576 -21.93 -32.76 -2.53
C ASN A 576 -22.25 -32.94 -1.03
N LEU A 577 -21.77 -32.01 -0.21
CA LEU A 577 -22.10 -31.94 1.20
C LEU A 577 -23.56 -31.47 1.35
N SER A 578 -24.40 -32.34 1.93
CA SER A 578 -25.66 -31.90 2.53
C SER A 578 -25.37 -31.27 3.90
N SER A 579 -25.88 -30.06 4.10
CA SER A 579 -25.77 -29.28 5.34
C SER A 579 -26.26 -30.08 6.55
N CYS A 580 -25.39 -30.25 7.54
CA CYS A 580 -25.77 -30.69 8.87
C CYS A 580 -26.15 -29.46 9.68
N GLU A 581 -27.36 -29.45 10.25
CA GLU A 581 -27.84 -28.39 11.13
C GLU A 581 -26.94 -28.32 12.37
N GLU A 582 -26.31 -27.16 12.57
CA GLU A 582 -25.49 -26.84 13.72
C GLU A 582 -26.40 -26.66 14.94
N LYS A 583 -26.22 -27.51 15.95
CA LYS A 583 -26.72 -27.25 17.29
C LYS A 583 -25.71 -26.34 17.99
N GLU A 584 -26.13 -25.12 18.26
CA GLU A 584 -25.40 -24.16 19.10
C GLU A 584 -25.07 -24.82 20.45
N LEU A 585 -23.79 -25.02 20.70
CA LEU A 585 -23.21 -25.35 22.00
C LEU A 585 -22.53 -24.10 22.54
N ASP A 586 -22.68 -23.89 23.84
CA ASP A 586 -22.33 -22.67 24.57
C ASP A 586 -20.88 -22.21 24.33
N CYS A 587 -20.71 -21.08 23.63
CA CYS A 587 -19.43 -20.63 23.05
C CYS A 587 -18.46 -19.96 24.05
N VAL A 588 -18.84 -19.75 25.31
CA VAL A 588 -18.07 -18.88 26.22
C VAL A 588 -16.93 -19.63 26.94
N GLU A 589 -17.15 -20.87 27.37
CA GLU A 589 -16.09 -21.69 28.02
C GLU A 589 -15.14 -22.36 27.00
N THR A 590 -15.59 -22.54 25.76
CA THR A 590 -14.74 -23.04 24.66
C THR A 590 -13.71 -21.99 24.22
N LEU A 591 -14.07 -20.69 24.21
CA LEU A 591 -13.15 -19.61 23.85
C LEU A 591 -12.00 -19.43 24.85
N SER A 592 -12.25 -19.61 26.16
CA SER A 592 -11.19 -19.51 27.18
C SER A 592 -10.19 -20.67 27.11
N TRP A 593 -10.65 -21.85 26.68
CA TRP A 593 -9.77 -22.99 26.39
C TRP A 593 -8.89 -22.75 25.16
N PHE A 594 -9.46 -22.27 24.05
CA PHE A 594 -8.70 -21.93 22.84
C PHE A 594 -7.72 -20.76 23.03
N ALA A 595 -8.00 -19.84 23.98
CA ALA A 595 -7.12 -18.75 24.36
C ALA A 595 -6.07 -19.12 25.44
N SER A 596 -6.03 -20.37 25.89
CA SER A 596 -5.12 -20.83 26.95
C SER A 596 -3.66 -20.84 26.49
N SER A 597 -2.79 -20.12 27.21
CA SER A 597 -1.34 -20.15 27.01
C SER A 597 -0.73 -21.53 27.25
N ASN A 598 -1.35 -22.34 28.12
CA ASN A 598 -0.93 -23.72 28.40
C ASN A 598 -1.22 -24.65 27.21
N LEU A 599 -2.34 -24.44 26.52
CA LEU A 599 -2.68 -25.16 25.30
C LEU A 599 -1.70 -24.80 24.17
N LEU A 600 -1.43 -23.50 23.98
CA LEU A 600 -0.46 -23.01 23.00
C LEU A 600 0.94 -23.61 23.26
N ALA A 601 1.41 -23.61 24.50
CA ALA A 601 2.69 -24.20 24.88
C ALA A 601 2.72 -25.73 24.66
N ALA A 602 1.63 -26.44 24.96
CA ALA A 602 1.50 -27.88 24.72
C ALA A 602 1.54 -28.22 23.22
N ILE A 603 0.91 -27.39 22.39
CA ILE A 603 0.93 -27.54 20.93
C ILE A 603 2.32 -27.25 20.36
N ILE A 604 2.95 -26.13 20.73
CA ILE A 604 4.30 -25.79 20.26
C ILE A 604 5.28 -26.90 20.63
N SER A 605 5.29 -27.32 21.90
CA SER A 605 6.20 -28.36 22.41
C SER A 605 5.92 -29.78 21.90
N SER A 606 4.78 -30.04 21.25
CA SER A 606 4.52 -31.33 20.59
C SER A 606 4.99 -31.33 19.13
N VAL A 607 5.05 -30.16 18.48
CA VAL A 607 5.34 -30.03 17.04
C VAL A 607 6.76 -29.52 16.75
N THR A 608 7.55 -29.15 17.78
CA THR A 608 8.95 -28.69 17.63
C THR A 608 9.82 -29.61 16.78
N GLU A 609 9.78 -30.92 17.03
CA GLU A 609 10.58 -31.91 16.28
C GLU A 609 10.21 -31.96 14.79
N LEU A 610 8.92 -31.80 14.46
CA LEU A 610 8.45 -31.74 13.08
C LEU A 610 8.88 -30.44 12.41
N GLN A 611 8.81 -29.32 13.13
CA GLN A 611 9.17 -28.01 12.63
C GLN A 611 10.68 -27.86 12.39
N ASP A 612 11.51 -28.45 13.24
CA ASP A 612 12.97 -28.51 13.07
C ASP A 612 13.39 -29.34 11.85
N VAL A 613 12.59 -30.33 11.45
CA VAL A 613 12.80 -31.12 10.23
C VAL A 613 12.31 -30.39 8.98
N VAL A 614 11.22 -29.62 9.08
CA VAL A 614 10.66 -28.84 7.97
C VAL A 614 11.50 -27.59 7.65
N ASN A 615 12.06 -26.93 8.66
CA ASN A 615 12.81 -25.67 8.49
C ASN A 615 14.27 -25.86 8.02
N LYS A 616 14.77 -27.09 7.89
CA LYS A 616 16.13 -27.35 7.37
C LYS A 616 16.16 -27.22 5.84
N PRO A 617 16.94 -26.28 5.28
CA PRO A 617 17.03 -26.11 3.83
C PRO A 617 17.79 -27.29 3.20
N GLY A 618 17.07 -28.16 2.48
CA GLY A 618 17.65 -29.35 1.79
C GLY A 618 16.71 -30.55 1.61
N THR A 619 15.45 -30.47 2.05
CA THR A 619 14.48 -31.57 2.12
C THR A 619 13.77 -31.87 0.80
N LYS A 620 14.53 -32.10 -0.29
CA LYS A 620 14.00 -32.61 -1.57
C LYS A 620 14.38 -34.08 -1.87
N SER A 621 14.97 -34.81 -0.92
CA SER A 621 15.38 -36.22 -1.12
C SER A 621 14.40 -37.22 -0.50
N TRP A 622 14.23 -38.39 -1.13
CA TRP A 622 13.33 -39.47 -0.70
C TRP A 622 13.61 -40.00 0.73
N LEU A 623 14.87 -39.91 1.18
CA LEU A 623 15.29 -40.25 2.54
C LEU A 623 14.73 -39.27 3.60
N SER A 624 14.45 -38.02 3.21
CA SER A 624 13.76 -37.03 4.04
C SER A 624 12.30 -37.38 4.31
N GLY A 625 11.65 -38.12 3.41
CA GLY A 625 10.26 -38.53 3.57
C GLY A 625 10.05 -39.43 4.79
N ARG A 626 10.96 -40.37 5.06
CA ARG A 626 10.87 -41.26 6.24
C ARG A 626 11.09 -40.51 7.55
N LEU A 627 12.05 -39.58 7.59
CA LEU A 627 12.32 -38.75 8.77
C LEU A 627 11.16 -37.80 9.07
N LEU A 628 10.60 -37.17 8.03
CA LEU A 628 9.41 -36.32 8.13
C LEU A 628 8.20 -37.14 8.61
N LEU A 629 8.02 -38.36 8.11
CA LEU A 629 6.95 -39.26 8.55
C LEU A 629 7.11 -39.70 10.01
N SER A 630 8.32 -40.03 10.45
CA SER A 630 8.57 -40.36 11.86
C SER A 630 8.40 -39.15 12.77
N ALA A 631 8.83 -37.96 12.34
CA ALA A 631 8.65 -36.72 13.10
C ALA A 631 7.17 -36.35 13.18
N ALA A 632 6.41 -36.46 12.09
CA ALA A 632 4.97 -36.24 12.07
C ALA A 632 4.22 -37.24 12.97
N ARG A 633 4.62 -38.51 12.96
CA ARG A 633 4.04 -39.55 13.83
C ARG A 633 4.32 -39.29 15.31
N ASN A 634 5.54 -38.92 15.65
CA ASN A 634 5.94 -38.62 17.02
C ASN A 634 5.29 -37.32 17.51
N SER A 635 5.26 -36.28 16.68
CA SER A 635 4.58 -35.02 16.99
C SER A 635 3.08 -35.20 17.15
N PHE A 636 2.43 -36.02 16.32
CA PHE A 636 1.02 -36.34 16.45
C PHE A 636 0.71 -37.14 17.73
N SER A 637 1.56 -38.12 18.08
CA SER A 637 1.40 -38.86 19.35
C SER A 637 1.54 -37.91 20.54
N LYS A 638 2.61 -37.11 20.58
CA LYS A 638 2.85 -36.13 21.65
C LYS A 638 1.73 -35.10 21.75
N LEU A 639 1.16 -34.69 20.62
CA LEU A 639 0.02 -33.77 20.57
C LEU A 639 -1.22 -34.42 21.16
N LEU A 640 -1.59 -35.64 20.73
CA LEU A 640 -2.74 -36.35 21.29
C LEU A 640 -2.56 -36.70 22.77
N ASP A 641 -1.38 -37.13 23.19
CA ASP A 641 -1.09 -37.46 24.58
C ASP A 641 -1.22 -36.22 25.48
N LYS A 642 -0.72 -35.04 25.03
CA LYS A 642 -0.86 -33.78 25.76
C LYS A 642 -2.29 -33.22 25.73
N LEU A 643 -3.01 -33.36 24.61
CA LEU A 643 -4.41 -32.96 24.50
C LEU A 643 -5.31 -33.84 25.37
N ASN A 644 -5.05 -35.15 25.45
CA ASN A 644 -5.79 -36.06 26.32
C ASN A 644 -5.67 -35.65 27.80
N VAL A 645 -4.47 -35.30 28.26
CA VAL A 645 -4.24 -34.79 29.62
C VAL A 645 -4.97 -33.46 29.86
N LEU A 646 -5.01 -32.57 28.86
CA LEU A 646 -5.73 -31.29 28.96
C LEU A 646 -7.27 -31.45 28.89
N MET A 647 -7.77 -32.48 28.20
CA MET A 647 -9.20 -32.78 28.11
C MET A 647 -9.71 -33.58 29.31
N GLU A 648 -8.89 -34.44 29.93
CA GLU A 648 -9.21 -35.10 31.20
C GLU A 648 -9.32 -34.13 32.38
N ALA A 649 -8.67 -32.95 32.27
CA ALA A 649 -8.75 -31.90 33.29
C ALA A 649 -10.06 -31.09 33.27
N PHE A 650 -10.95 -31.31 32.29
CA PHE A 650 -12.29 -30.71 32.26
C PHE A 650 -13.30 -31.66 32.92
N PRO A 651 -13.90 -31.30 34.06
CA PRO A 651 -15.03 -32.05 34.60
C PRO A 651 -16.26 -31.71 33.76
N LEU A 652 -16.46 -32.39 32.63
CA LEU A 652 -17.79 -32.43 32.02
C LEU A 652 -18.68 -33.27 32.92
N ASP A 653 -19.69 -32.62 33.49
CA ASP A 653 -20.70 -33.23 34.35
C ASP A 653 -21.37 -34.39 33.59
N HIS A 654 -20.95 -35.62 33.92
CA HIS A 654 -21.39 -36.83 33.25
C HIS A 654 -22.85 -37.15 33.62
N SER A 655 -23.80 -36.57 32.89
CA SER A 655 -25.17 -37.08 32.89
C SER A 655 -25.29 -38.25 31.88
N LYS A 656 -25.42 -39.46 32.44
CA LYS A 656 -26.08 -40.64 31.85
C LYS A 656 -25.53 -41.19 30.51
N TYR A 657 -24.24 -41.50 30.42
CA TYR A 657 -23.81 -42.56 29.50
C TYR A 657 -22.97 -43.59 30.25
N SER A 658 -23.53 -44.80 30.29
CA SER A 658 -23.03 -45.98 31.00
C SER A 658 -21.56 -46.27 30.72
N THR A 659 -20.80 -46.40 31.80
CA THR A 659 -19.58 -47.20 31.89
C THR A 659 -19.78 -48.54 31.18
N CYS A 660 -18.89 -48.88 30.24
CA CYS A 660 -18.72 -50.25 29.74
C CYS A 660 -17.32 -50.70 30.13
N LEU A 661 -17.27 -51.36 31.29
CA LEU A 661 -16.11 -52.08 31.79
C LEU A 661 -15.88 -53.33 30.93
N GLU A 662 -14.63 -53.58 30.57
CA GLU A 662 -14.13 -54.78 29.88
C GLU A 662 -14.67 -56.10 30.44
N LYS A 663 -14.98 -57.04 29.54
CA LYS A 663 -14.74 -58.49 29.72
C LYS A 663 -14.88 -59.23 28.38
N GLY A 664 -13.79 -59.84 27.92
CA GLY A 664 -13.76 -61.00 27.02
C GLY A 664 -14.22 -60.77 25.58
N SER A 665 -13.24 -60.73 24.66
CA SER A 665 -13.39 -60.58 23.21
C SER A 665 -14.63 -61.29 22.60
N LEU A 666 -15.64 -60.48 22.29
CA LEU A 666 -16.84 -60.84 21.52
C LEU A 666 -16.48 -61.60 20.23
N VAL A 667 -15.31 -61.30 19.67
CA VAL A 667 -14.77 -61.87 18.42
C VAL A 667 -14.46 -63.38 18.55
N GLN A 668 -13.93 -63.84 19.69
CA GLN A 668 -13.62 -65.27 19.91
C GLN A 668 -14.89 -66.11 20.12
N SER A 669 -15.87 -65.58 20.86
CA SER A 669 -17.17 -66.23 21.06
C SER A 669 -17.97 -66.33 19.75
N LEU A 670 -17.82 -65.33 18.86
CA LEU A 670 -18.45 -65.30 17.54
C LEU A 670 -17.85 -66.30 16.55
N ALA A 671 -16.52 -66.43 16.52
CA ALA A 671 -15.84 -67.34 15.63
C ALA A 671 -16.16 -68.82 15.94
N HIS A 672 -16.24 -69.18 17.22
CA HIS A 672 -16.55 -70.55 17.64
C HIS A 672 -18.04 -70.90 17.44
N GLY A 673 -18.94 -69.92 17.63
CA GLY A 673 -20.37 -70.07 17.38
C GLY A 673 -20.72 -70.29 15.90
N LEU A 674 -20.03 -69.59 14.99
CA LEU A 674 -20.21 -69.74 13.54
C LEU A 674 -19.81 -71.11 13.01
N ASN A 675 -18.65 -71.62 13.44
CA ASN A 675 -18.10 -72.86 12.89
C ASN A 675 -18.99 -74.08 13.23
N LYS A 676 -19.66 -74.01 14.39
CA LYS A 676 -20.63 -75.00 14.86
C LYS A 676 -21.99 -74.94 14.13
N ILE A 677 -22.33 -73.81 13.51
CA ILE A 677 -23.62 -73.62 12.83
C ILE A 677 -23.47 -73.87 11.33
N ASN A 678 -22.35 -73.50 10.72
CA ASN A 678 -22.12 -73.73 9.30
C ASN A 678 -22.02 -75.22 8.96
N THR A 679 -21.45 -76.02 9.88
CA THR A 679 -21.42 -77.49 9.80
C THR A 679 -22.83 -78.10 9.87
N LYS A 680 -23.72 -77.55 10.70
CA LYS A 680 -25.10 -78.06 10.85
C LYS A 680 -26.09 -77.54 9.82
N ALA A 681 -25.83 -76.38 9.22
CA ALA A 681 -26.66 -75.81 8.16
C ALA A 681 -26.42 -76.52 6.82
N LEU A 682 -25.19 -76.96 6.55
CA LEU A 682 -24.88 -77.80 5.39
C LEU A 682 -25.58 -79.17 5.46
N GLU A 683 -25.71 -79.74 6.66
CA GLU A 683 -26.43 -81.00 6.89
C GLU A 683 -27.95 -80.89 6.69
N ALA A 684 -28.53 -79.69 6.66
CA ALA A 684 -29.98 -79.47 6.69
C ALA A 684 -30.60 -78.86 5.41
N GLY A 685 -29.82 -78.60 4.36
CA GLY A 685 -30.32 -78.39 2.99
C GLY A 685 -31.34 -77.25 2.77
N LEU A 686 -31.22 -76.10 3.46
CA LEU A 686 -32.17 -74.98 3.35
C LEU A 686 -31.58 -73.75 2.65
N CYS A 687 -31.66 -73.72 1.31
CA CYS A 687 -31.41 -72.52 0.51
C CYS A 687 -32.51 -72.34 -0.54
N ASP A 688 -33.68 -71.81 -0.14
CA ASP A 688 -34.50 -70.98 -1.01
C ASP A 688 -35.45 -70.13 -0.15
N ARG A 689 -35.34 -68.81 -0.24
CA ARG A 689 -36.09 -67.87 0.62
C ARG A 689 -36.79 -66.83 -0.24
N VAL A 690 -38.01 -67.16 -0.69
CA VAL A 690 -38.98 -66.16 -1.15
C VAL A 690 -39.34 -65.24 0.03
N SER A 691 -39.43 -63.92 -0.22
CA SER A 691 -39.72 -62.89 0.77
C SER A 691 -41.04 -63.19 1.52
N SER A 692 -40.98 -63.16 2.86
CA SER A 692 -42.13 -63.38 3.74
C SER A 692 -43.32 -62.45 3.46
N MET A 693 -43.09 -61.30 2.83
CA MET A 693 -44.15 -60.36 2.43
C MET A 693 -45.01 -60.89 1.28
N LYS A 694 -44.39 -61.55 0.28
CA LYS A 694 -45.12 -62.17 -0.85
C LYS A 694 -45.99 -63.33 -0.38
N ASN A 695 -45.57 -64.06 0.65
CA ASN A 695 -46.38 -65.14 1.23
C ASN A 695 -47.62 -64.61 1.95
N VAL A 696 -47.53 -63.45 2.62
CA VAL A 696 -48.69 -62.82 3.28
C VAL A 696 -49.67 -62.27 2.26
N GLU A 697 -49.19 -61.62 1.20
CA GLU A 697 -50.04 -61.12 0.10
C GLU A 697 -50.73 -62.27 -0.64
N TYR A 698 -50.01 -63.37 -0.90
CA TYR A 698 -50.59 -64.57 -1.50
C TYR A 698 -51.67 -65.19 -0.60
N LEU A 699 -51.44 -65.25 0.72
CA LEU A 699 -52.42 -65.76 1.67
C LEU A 699 -53.68 -64.89 1.75
N GLN A 700 -53.52 -63.56 1.77
CA GLN A 700 -54.64 -62.61 1.71
C GLN A 700 -55.47 -62.77 0.44
N LYS A 701 -54.81 -62.93 -0.71
CA LYS A 701 -55.49 -63.19 -1.99
C LYS A 701 -56.30 -64.49 -1.96
N GLN A 702 -55.72 -65.57 -1.44
CA GLN A 702 -56.40 -66.86 -1.30
C GLN A 702 -57.61 -66.80 -0.36
N ILE A 703 -57.51 -66.10 0.77
CA ILE A 703 -58.63 -65.91 1.70
C ILE A 703 -59.76 -65.11 1.04
N PHE A 704 -59.42 -64.07 0.27
CA PHE A 704 -60.40 -63.27 -0.45
C PHE A 704 -61.13 -64.10 -1.52
N GLU A 705 -60.39 -64.84 -2.35
CA GLU A 705 -60.96 -65.74 -3.37
C GLU A 705 -61.87 -66.81 -2.74
N PHE A 706 -61.47 -67.37 -1.59
CA PHE A 706 -62.29 -68.33 -0.85
C PHE A 706 -63.59 -67.70 -0.33
N THR A 707 -63.52 -66.52 0.27
CA THR A 707 -64.70 -65.79 0.77
C THR A 707 -65.66 -65.44 -0.35
N GLN A 708 -65.14 -65.03 -1.51
CA GLN A 708 -65.96 -64.73 -2.69
C GLN A 708 -66.69 -65.98 -3.19
N ARG A 709 -65.99 -67.12 -3.31
CA ARG A 709 -66.62 -68.40 -3.70
C ARG A 709 -67.68 -68.86 -2.72
N LEU A 710 -67.43 -68.70 -1.41
CA LEU A 710 -68.40 -69.03 -0.37
C LEU A 710 -69.67 -68.15 -0.48
N HIS A 711 -69.50 -66.85 -0.73
CA HIS A 711 -70.61 -65.94 -0.94
C HIS A 711 -71.45 -66.33 -2.17
N THR A 712 -70.80 -66.63 -3.31
CA THR A 712 -71.48 -67.10 -4.52
C THR A 712 -72.28 -68.38 -4.26
N ALA A 713 -71.68 -69.37 -3.59
CA ALA A 713 -72.37 -70.61 -3.24
C ALA A 713 -73.56 -70.38 -2.29
N GLU A 714 -73.45 -69.44 -1.35
CA GLU A 714 -74.56 -69.09 -0.44
C GLU A 714 -75.69 -68.35 -1.18
N VAL A 715 -75.37 -67.49 -2.15
CA VAL A 715 -76.36 -66.84 -3.02
C VAL A 715 -77.10 -67.87 -3.88
N GLU A 716 -76.37 -68.79 -4.52
CA GLU A 716 -76.95 -69.91 -5.28
C GLU A 716 -77.85 -70.78 -4.41
N ARG A 717 -77.42 -71.13 -3.19
CA ARG A 717 -78.25 -71.89 -2.24
C ARG A 717 -79.56 -71.15 -1.89
N ARG A 718 -79.51 -69.82 -1.71
CA ARG A 718 -80.71 -69.01 -1.42
C ARG A 718 -81.64 -68.93 -2.63
N SER A 719 -81.09 -68.79 -3.84
CA SER A 719 -81.84 -68.81 -5.09
C SER A 719 -82.54 -70.15 -5.31
N LEU A 720 -81.82 -71.27 -5.17
CA LEU A 720 -82.41 -72.60 -5.28
C LEU A 720 -83.50 -72.86 -4.23
N ARG A 721 -83.37 -72.30 -3.02
CA ARG A 721 -84.44 -72.36 -2.02
C ARG A 721 -85.68 -71.59 -2.45
N LEU A 722 -85.53 -70.41 -3.06
CA LEU A 722 -86.65 -69.63 -3.60
C LEU A 722 -87.34 -70.39 -4.74
N GLU A 723 -86.58 -70.93 -5.69
CA GLU A 723 -87.12 -71.75 -6.78
C GLU A 723 -87.88 -72.98 -6.24
N LEU A 724 -87.36 -73.65 -5.22
CA LEU A 724 -88.03 -74.80 -4.59
C LEU A 724 -89.34 -74.39 -3.91
N THR A 725 -89.38 -73.21 -3.25
CA THR A 725 -90.63 -72.68 -2.68
C THR A 725 -91.65 -72.31 -3.74
N GLU A 726 -91.20 -71.75 -4.87
CA GLU A 726 -92.05 -71.40 -6.01
C GLU A 726 -92.61 -72.66 -6.69
N PHE A 727 -91.77 -73.67 -6.92
CA PHE A 727 -92.20 -74.98 -7.43
C PHE A 727 -93.25 -75.63 -6.51
N LYS A 728 -93.07 -75.53 -5.19
CA LYS A 728 -94.03 -76.06 -4.21
C LYS A 728 -95.36 -75.30 -4.24
N SER A 729 -95.32 -73.98 -4.44
CA SER A 729 -96.53 -73.15 -4.64
C SER A 729 -97.26 -73.53 -5.92
N ASN A 730 -96.54 -73.61 -7.05
CA ASN A 730 -97.08 -73.98 -8.36
C ASN A 730 -97.68 -75.39 -8.36
N PHE A 731 -97.03 -76.37 -7.70
CA PHE A 731 -97.59 -77.71 -7.52
C PHE A 731 -98.90 -77.70 -6.72
N SER A 732 -99.00 -76.83 -5.71
CA SER A 732 -100.24 -76.66 -4.95
C SER A 732 -101.35 -75.96 -5.76
N GLY A 733 -100.98 -75.04 -6.66
CA GLY A 733 -101.86 -74.40 -7.64
C GLY A 733 -102.41 -75.40 -8.65
N MET A 734 -101.53 -76.15 -9.31
CA MET A 734 -101.90 -77.20 -10.26
C MET A 734 -102.77 -78.30 -9.64
N LYS A 735 -102.55 -78.63 -8.35
CA LYS A 735 -103.43 -79.57 -7.62
C LYS A 735 -104.83 -79.00 -7.38
N LYS A 736 -104.97 -77.69 -7.14
CA LYS A 736 -106.28 -77.02 -7.03
C LYS A 736 -106.97 -76.89 -8.39
N GLU A 737 -106.21 -76.63 -9.45
CA GLU A 737 -106.72 -76.56 -10.82
C GLU A 737 -107.12 -77.92 -11.38
N ALA A 738 -106.38 -79.00 -11.08
CA ALA A 738 -106.78 -80.36 -11.42
C ALA A 738 -108.11 -80.75 -10.74
N ASN A 739 -108.28 -80.41 -9.46
CA ASN A 739 -109.55 -80.63 -8.75
C ASN A 739 -110.71 -79.78 -9.30
N LYS A 740 -110.44 -78.56 -9.77
CA LYS A 740 -111.45 -77.71 -10.44
C LYS A 740 -111.79 -78.19 -11.85
N ALA A 741 -110.81 -78.66 -12.62
CA ALA A 741 -111.01 -79.22 -13.95
C ALA A 741 -111.81 -80.52 -13.90
N GLN A 742 -111.61 -81.36 -12.88
CA GLN A 742 -112.41 -82.57 -12.65
C GLN A 742 -113.88 -82.24 -12.31
N SER A 743 -114.12 -81.19 -11.51
CA SER A 743 -115.47 -80.66 -11.23
C SER A 743 -116.15 -80.02 -12.45
N LEU A 744 -115.40 -79.31 -13.29
CA LEU A 744 -115.92 -78.69 -14.52
C LEU A 744 -116.16 -79.72 -15.63
N GLN A 745 -115.38 -80.81 -15.68
CA GLN A 745 -115.60 -81.94 -16.59
C GLN A 745 -116.91 -82.68 -16.28
N GLU A 746 -117.30 -82.78 -15.01
CA GLU A 746 -118.60 -83.33 -14.58
C GLU A 746 -119.77 -82.39 -14.92
N GLN A 747 -119.58 -81.07 -14.85
CA GLN A 747 -120.58 -80.07 -15.25
C GLN A 747 -120.73 -79.93 -16.77
N LEU A 748 -119.65 -80.11 -17.54
CA LEU A 748 -119.63 -79.99 -19.00
C LEU A 748 -120.27 -81.21 -19.70
N ASN A 749 -120.26 -82.39 -19.07
CA ASN A 749 -121.03 -83.55 -19.51
C ASN A 749 -122.54 -83.39 -19.28
N MET A 750 -122.95 -82.53 -18.34
CA MET A 750 -124.35 -82.21 -18.04
C MET A 750 -124.93 -81.13 -18.97
N LEU A 751 -124.09 -80.25 -19.54
CA LEU A 751 -124.51 -79.10 -20.36
C LEU A 751 -124.34 -79.29 -21.88
N LYS A 752 -123.84 -80.44 -22.35
CA LYS A 752 -123.73 -80.77 -23.79
C LYS A 752 -125.05 -81.12 -24.49
N GLN A 753 -126.20 -81.07 -23.80
CA GLN A 753 -127.53 -81.19 -24.40
C GLN A 753 -128.24 -79.82 -24.43
N LYS A 754 -127.97 -79.00 -25.48
CA LYS A 754 -128.92 -78.10 -26.22
C LYS A 754 -128.25 -76.82 -26.80
N LEU A 755 -128.03 -76.87 -28.12
CA LEU A 755 -128.32 -75.88 -29.18
C LEU A 755 -127.76 -74.41 -29.19
N ILE A 756 -126.85 -74.15 -30.17
CA ILE A 756 -126.74 -73.06 -31.22
C ILE A 756 -127.00 -71.59 -30.78
N THR A 757 -126.18 -70.53 -31.00
CA THR A 757 -125.28 -70.08 -32.10
C THR A 757 -123.95 -69.48 -31.57
N HIS A 758 -122.77 -69.95 -32.00
CA HIS A 758 -121.45 -69.48 -31.52
C HIS A 758 -120.75 -68.46 -32.45
N GLU A 759 -121.03 -68.49 -33.76
CA GLU A 759 -120.22 -67.77 -34.76
C GLU A 759 -120.34 -66.24 -34.72
N ARG A 760 -121.47 -65.66 -34.26
CA ARG A 760 -121.63 -64.19 -34.23
C ARG A 760 -120.94 -63.51 -33.04
N PHE A 761 -120.69 -64.25 -31.96
CA PHE A 761 -120.04 -63.71 -30.77
C PHE A 761 -118.51 -63.72 -30.91
N GLU A 762 -117.95 -64.77 -31.52
CA GLU A 762 -116.50 -64.86 -31.79
C GLU A 762 -116.00 -63.72 -32.70
N SER A 763 -116.76 -63.37 -33.75
CA SER A 763 -116.35 -62.31 -34.68
C SER A 763 -116.24 -60.93 -34.04
N ILE A 764 -117.15 -60.56 -33.12
CA ILE A 764 -117.09 -59.26 -32.42
C ILE A 764 -115.94 -59.24 -31.41
N CYS A 765 -115.66 -60.37 -30.76
CA CYS A 765 -114.54 -60.49 -29.82
C CYS A 765 -113.17 -60.43 -30.53
N GLU A 766 -113.04 -61.01 -31.72
CA GLU A 766 -111.81 -60.92 -32.53
C GLU A 766 -111.52 -59.49 -32.98
N GLU A 767 -112.55 -58.74 -33.41
CA GLU A 767 -112.37 -57.38 -33.90
C GLU A 767 -111.99 -56.40 -32.78
N LEU A 768 -112.57 -56.57 -31.58
CA LEU A 768 -112.21 -55.81 -30.38
C LEU A 768 -110.77 -56.12 -29.92
N ASN A 769 -110.36 -57.38 -29.95
CA ASN A 769 -108.99 -57.77 -29.60
C ASN A 769 -107.95 -57.16 -30.55
N ASN A 770 -108.26 -57.15 -31.85
CA ASN A 770 -107.39 -56.55 -32.86
C ASN A 770 -107.27 -55.02 -32.70
N ALA A 771 -108.31 -54.32 -32.24
CA ALA A 771 -108.26 -52.89 -31.96
C ALA A 771 -107.37 -52.58 -30.73
N LEU A 772 -107.53 -53.34 -29.64
CA LEU A 772 -106.73 -53.18 -28.42
C LEU A 772 -105.23 -53.44 -28.67
N HIS A 773 -104.91 -54.41 -29.51
CA HIS A 773 -103.51 -54.72 -29.86
C HIS A 773 -102.83 -53.57 -30.62
N ARG A 774 -103.55 -52.90 -31.53
CA ARG A 774 -103.02 -51.74 -32.26
C ARG A 774 -102.75 -50.56 -31.33
N GLU A 775 -103.60 -50.34 -30.34
CA GLU A 775 -103.42 -49.25 -29.36
C GLU A 775 -102.22 -49.50 -28.43
N HIS A 776 -102.04 -50.74 -27.97
CA HIS A 776 -100.88 -51.09 -27.15
C HIS A 776 -99.55 -50.94 -27.90
N GLN A 777 -99.53 -51.31 -29.18
CA GLN A 777 -98.35 -51.13 -30.05
C GLN A 777 -98.01 -49.65 -30.29
N ALA A 778 -99.03 -48.79 -30.44
CA ALA A 778 -98.83 -47.35 -30.58
C ALA A 778 -98.26 -46.71 -29.30
N GLN A 779 -98.70 -47.15 -28.12
CA GLN A 779 -98.18 -46.66 -26.84
C GLN A 779 -96.73 -47.10 -26.56
N LEU A 780 -96.35 -48.31 -26.96
CA LEU A 780 -94.95 -48.77 -26.87
C LEU A 780 -94.02 -47.93 -27.76
N LEU A 781 -94.42 -47.65 -29.00
CA LEU A 781 -93.64 -46.81 -29.92
C LEU A 781 -93.50 -45.37 -29.43
N LEU A 782 -94.54 -44.80 -28.81
CA LEU A 782 -94.46 -43.46 -28.21
C LEU A 782 -93.50 -43.41 -27.03
N ASN A 783 -93.50 -44.43 -26.18
CA ASN A 783 -92.57 -44.52 -25.04
C ASN A 783 -91.12 -44.71 -25.51
N GLU A 784 -90.86 -45.53 -26.53
CA GLU A 784 -89.53 -45.66 -27.12
C GLU A 784 -89.02 -44.35 -27.73
N GLN A 785 -89.88 -43.61 -28.45
CA GLN A 785 -89.49 -42.30 -28.99
C GLN A 785 -89.21 -41.26 -27.90
N ALA A 786 -89.99 -41.26 -26.81
CA ALA A 786 -89.74 -40.38 -25.67
C ALA A 786 -88.41 -40.72 -24.96
N GLN A 787 -88.09 -42.00 -24.80
CA GLN A 787 -86.86 -42.45 -24.16
C GLN A 787 -85.62 -42.13 -25.01
N GLN A 788 -85.71 -42.27 -26.34
CA GLN A 788 -84.64 -41.87 -27.26
C GLN A 788 -84.38 -40.35 -27.25
N LEU A 789 -85.43 -39.53 -27.15
CA LEU A 789 -85.29 -38.08 -27.03
C LEU A 789 -84.62 -37.67 -25.69
N GLN A 790 -84.96 -38.35 -24.60
CA GLN A 790 -84.36 -38.08 -23.29
C GLN A 790 -82.87 -38.47 -23.25
N GLU A 791 -82.48 -39.60 -23.86
CA GLU A 791 -81.08 -39.98 -23.98
C GLU A 791 -80.27 -39.02 -24.87
N LEU A 792 -80.85 -38.53 -25.97
CA LEU A 792 -80.21 -37.51 -26.82
C LEU A 792 -80.03 -36.19 -26.07
N ASN A 793 -81.02 -35.76 -25.30
CA ASN A 793 -80.94 -34.55 -24.50
C ASN A 793 -79.83 -34.65 -23.43
N ASN A 794 -79.76 -35.77 -22.71
CA ASN A 794 -78.71 -36.01 -21.71
C ASN A 794 -77.30 -36.06 -22.34
N LYS A 795 -77.16 -36.61 -23.56
CA LYS A 795 -75.89 -36.62 -24.30
C LYS A 795 -75.47 -35.21 -24.75
N LEU A 796 -76.43 -34.37 -25.15
CA LEU A 796 -76.18 -32.98 -25.53
C LEU A 796 -75.74 -32.14 -24.32
N GLU A 797 -76.39 -32.31 -23.18
CA GLU A 797 -76.09 -31.59 -21.94
C GLU A 797 -74.67 -31.92 -21.43
N LEU A 798 -74.28 -33.20 -21.50
CA LEU A 798 -72.93 -33.65 -21.13
C LEU A 798 -71.84 -33.09 -22.07
N GLN A 799 -72.13 -32.97 -23.37
CA GLN A 799 -71.22 -32.36 -24.34
C GLN A 799 -71.08 -30.85 -24.12
N SER A 800 -72.17 -30.16 -23.79
CA SER A 800 -72.15 -28.72 -23.49
C SER A 800 -71.38 -28.40 -22.20
N SER A 801 -71.48 -29.22 -21.15
CA SER A 801 -70.73 -29.02 -19.90
C SER A 801 -69.23 -29.28 -20.08
N GLU A 802 -68.86 -30.36 -20.79
CA GLU A 802 -67.46 -30.65 -21.08
C GLU A 802 -66.79 -29.58 -21.95
N GLU A 803 -67.51 -28.97 -22.90
CA GLU A 803 -66.97 -27.92 -23.77
C GLU A 803 -66.75 -26.61 -22.99
N ALA A 804 -67.65 -26.27 -22.06
CA ALA A 804 -67.49 -25.14 -21.14
C ALA A 804 -66.24 -25.30 -20.24
N ASP A 805 -66.06 -26.46 -19.60
CA ASP A 805 -64.89 -26.73 -18.74
C ASP A 805 -63.57 -26.71 -19.51
N LYS A 806 -63.54 -27.27 -20.74
CA LYS A 806 -62.36 -27.22 -21.62
C LYS A 806 -62.00 -25.79 -22.00
N THR A 807 -62.97 -24.92 -22.30
CA THR A 807 -62.70 -23.51 -22.61
C THR A 807 -62.20 -22.72 -21.40
N GLN A 808 -62.68 -23.02 -20.18
CA GLN A 808 -62.20 -22.39 -18.96
C GLN A 808 -60.73 -22.76 -18.66
N VAL A 809 -60.39 -24.05 -18.69
CA VAL A 809 -59.01 -24.54 -18.45
C VAL A 809 -58.03 -24.01 -19.50
N LEU A 810 -58.45 -23.93 -20.77
CA LEU A 810 -57.65 -23.31 -21.83
C LEU A 810 -57.45 -21.80 -21.57
N SER A 811 -58.47 -21.07 -21.11
CA SER A 811 -58.34 -19.64 -20.80
C SER A 811 -57.37 -19.36 -19.65
N GLU A 812 -57.39 -20.20 -18.61
CA GLU A 812 -56.49 -20.11 -17.45
C GLU A 812 -55.05 -20.48 -17.83
N SER A 813 -54.89 -21.49 -18.68
CA SER A 813 -53.59 -21.89 -19.24
C SER A 813 -52.98 -20.80 -20.15
N VAL A 814 -53.80 -20.12 -20.96
CA VAL A 814 -53.36 -18.98 -21.79
C VAL A 814 -52.97 -17.78 -20.92
N LYS A 815 -53.71 -17.50 -19.84
CA LYS A 815 -53.36 -16.45 -18.87
C LYS A 815 -52.04 -16.75 -18.15
N SER A 816 -51.83 -17.98 -17.68
CA SER A 816 -50.57 -18.35 -17.03
C SER A 816 -49.38 -18.30 -18.01
N LEU A 817 -49.57 -18.75 -19.25
CA LEU A 817 -48.55 -18.68 -20.30
C LEU A 817 -48.20 -17.24 -20.69
N SER A 818 -49.19 -16.35 -20.82
CA SER A 818 -48.94 -14.92 -21.10
C SER A 818 -48.19 -14.23 -19.96
N LYS A 819 -48.51 -14.54 -18.70
CA LYS A 819 -47.76 -14.05 -17.53
C LYS A 819 -46.32 -14.55 -17.53
N ALA A 820 -46.10 -15.84 -17.82
CA ALA A 820 -44.76 -16.41 -17.95
C ALA A 820 -43.98 -15.78 -19.12
N THR A 821 -44.64 -15.50 -20.25
CA THR A 821 -44.03 -14.86 -21.42
C THR A 821 -43.62 -13.40 -21.13
N MET A 822 -44.44 -12.66 -20.39
CA MET A 822 -44.10 -11.29 -19.96
C MET A 822 -42.94 -11.26 -18.96
N GLU A 823 -42.89 -12.19 -18.01
CA GLU A 823 -41.78 -12.32 -17.06
C GLU A 823 -40.48 -12.72 -17.75
N LEU A 824 -40.53 -13.62 -18.72
CA LEU A 824 -39.39 -13.99 -19.54
C LEU A 824 -38.86 -12.79 -20.35
N SER A 825 -39.76 -11.99 -20.92
CA SER A 825 -39.41 -10.75 -21.62
C SER A 825 -38.79 -9.69 -20.70
N ARG A 826 -39.19 -9.64 -19.42
CA ARG A 826 -38.58 -8.75 -18.41
C ARG A 826 -37.15 -9.21 -18.07
N ARG A 827 -36.96 -10.51 -17.86
CA ARG A 827 -35.65 -11.10 -17.58
C ARG A 827 -34.70 -10.97 -18.76
N ASP A 828 -35.18 -11.15 -19.98
CA ASP A 828 -34.40 -10.93 -21.20
C ASP A 828 -33.90 -9.48 -21.32
N ARG A 829 -34.72 -8.49 -20.96
CA ARG A 829 -34.29 -7.09 -20.93
C ARG A 829 -33.22 -6.85 -19.88
N PHE A 830 -33.37 -7.42 -18.68
CA PHE A 830 -32.36 -7.33 -17.62
C PHE A 830 -31.04 -8.01 -18.03
N LEU A 831 -31.11 -9.20 -18.62
CA LEU A 831 -29.94 -9.93 -19.13
C LEU A 831 -29.23 -9.16 -20.24
N ARG A 832 -29.98 -8.53 -21.16
CA ARG A 832 -29.38 -7.66 -22.19
C ARG A 832 -28.68 -6.44 -21.58
N GLN A 833 -29.22 -5.85 -20.53
CA GLN A 833 -28.58 -4.74 -19.81
C GLN A 833 -27.31 -5.20 -19.08
N GLN A 834 -27.36 -6.34 -18.39
CA GLN A 834 -26.19 -6.95 -17.74
C GLN A 834 -25.10 -7.31 -18.76
N ASN A 835 -25.45 -7.89 -19.91
CA ASN A 835 -24.49 -8.18 -20.98
C ASN A 835 -23.83 -6.91 -21.56
N ARG A 836 -24.55 -5.78 -21.63
CA ARG A 836 -23.94 -4.49 -22.03
C ARG A 836 -22.93 -3.99 -21.01
N LEU A 837 -23.23 -4.10 -19.73
CA LEU A 837 -22.29 -3.73 -18.66
C LEU A 837 -21.07 -4.66 -18.65
N LEU A 838 -21.28 -5.96 -18.85
CA LEU A 838 -20.21 -6.95 -18.91
C LEU A 838 -19.30 -6.73 -20.12
N THR A 839 -19.86 -6.46 -21.30
CA THR A 839 -19.07 -6.12 -22.50
C THR A 839 -18.30 -4.82 -22.34
N GLN A 840 -18.87 -3.81 -21.66
CA GLN A 840 -18.15 -2.59 -21.32
C GLN A 840 -16.98 -2.87 -20.37
N LEU A 841 -17.20 -3.64 -19.30
CA LEU A 841 -16.14 -4.03 -18.36
C LEU A 841 -15.05 -4.86 -19.03
N GLU A 842 -15.39 -5.74 -19.98
CA GLU A 842 -14.41 -6.49 -20.76
C GLU A 842 -13.60 -5.61 -21.71
N GLN A 843 -14.20 -4.56 -22.27
CA GLN A 843 -13.48 -3.57 -23.06
C GLN A 843 -12.56 -2.71 -22.21
N ASP A 844 -13.02 -2.29 -21.02
CA ASP A 844 -12.21 -1.48 -20.11
C ASP A 844 -11.07 -2.29 -19.51
N LYS A 845 -11.31 -3.58 -19.20
CA LYS A 845 -10.24 -4.53 -18.84
C LYS A 845 -9.20 -4.69 -19.96
N ARG A 846 -9.63 -4.76 -21.23
CA ARG A 846 -8.71 -4.84 -22.37
C ARG A 846 -7.88 -3.58 -22.51
N ARG A 847 -8.51 -2.40 -22.47
CA ARG A 847 -7.81 -1.11 -22.50
C ARG A 847 -6.82 -0.96 -21.35
N LEU A 848 -7.20 -1.38 -20.15
CA LEU A 848 -6.30 -1.35 -19.00
C LEU A 848 -5.14 -2.34 -19.15
N SER A 849 -5.39 -3.54 -19.69
CA SER A 849 -4.34 -4.52 -19.96
C SER A 849 -3.35 -4.03 -21.02
N GLU A 850 -3.82 -3.36 -22.07
CA GLU A 850 -2.99 -2.73 -23.10
C GLU A 850 -2.15 -1.59 -22.51
N SER A 851 -2.77 -0.71 -21.72
CA SER A 851 -2.08 0.39 -21.02
C SER A 851 -1.03 -0.12 -20.02
N ILE A 852 -1.32 -1.18 -19.27
CA ILE A 852 -0.35 -1.84 -18.38
C ILE A 852 0.78 -2.46 -19.21
N HIS A 853 0.47 -3.13 -20.33
CA HIS A 853 1.49 -3.74 -21.17
C HIS A 853 2.42 -2.68 -21.81
N ASP A 854 1.87 -1.56 -22.26
CA ASP A 854 2.63 -0.44 -22.79
C ASP A 854 3.52 0.19 -21.71
N ALA A 855 3.00 0.35 -20.49
CA ALA A 855 3.76 0.84 -19.34
C ALA A 855 4.87 -0.15 -18.93
N GLU A 856 4.59 -1.45 -18.89
CA GLU A 856 5.57 -2.50 -18.63
C GLU A 856 6.66 -2.53 -19.71
N SER A 857 6.28 -2.42 -20.98
CA SER A 857 7.21 -2.34 -22.11
C SER A 857 8.11 -1.10 -22.00
N ALA A 858 7.54 0.07 -21.68
CA ALA A 858 8.29 1.30 -21.46
C ALA A 858 9.26 1.18 -20.26
N LEU A 859 8.82 0.58 -19.15
CA LEU A 859 9.67 0.33 -17.98
C LEU A 859 10.78 -0.68 -18.28
N CYS A 860 10.50 -1.75 -19.01
CA CYS A 860 11.49 -2.73 -19.44
C CYS A 860 12.53 -2.09 -20.37
N MET A 861 12.12 -1.22 -21.29
CA MET A 861 13.03 -0.47 -22.15
C MET A 861 13.88 0.49 -21.33
N ALA A 862 13.30 1.26 -20.41
CA ALA A 862 14.06 2.15 -19.52
C ALA A 862 15.05 1.39 -18.61
N ALA A 863 14.67 0.21 -18.12
CA ALA A 863 15.56 -0.64 -17.34
C ALA A 863 16.74 -1.17 -18.18
N LYS A 864 16.50 -1.60 -19.43
CA LYS A 864 17.56 -1.99 -20.36
C LYS A 864 18.48 -0.82 -20.70
N ASP A 865 17.93 0.37 -20.95
CA ASP A 865 18.69 1.59 -21.23
C ASP A 865 19.60 1.93 -20.04
N ARG A 866 19.09 1.83 -18.80
CA ARG A 866 19.87 2.01 -17.58
C ARG A 866 20.98 0.97 -17.44
N GLU A 867 20.70 -0.31 -17.71
CA GLU A 867 21.70 -1.40 -17.66
C GLU A 867 22.83 -1.15 -18.68
N LEU A 868 22.49 -0.70 -19.89
CA LEU A 868 23.46 -0.35 -20.93
C LEU A 868 24.35 0.83 -20.49
N ILE A 869 23.78 1.90 -19.93
CA ILE A 869 24.56 3.03 -19.38
C ILE A 869 25.49 2.55 -18.26
N ILE A 870 25.01 1.72 -17.33
CA ILE A 870 25.84 1.16 -16.24
C ILE A 870 26.99 0.32 -16.81
N SER A 871 26.73 -0.50 -17.82
CA SER A 871 27.77 -1.31 -18.45
C SER A 871 28.84 -0.45 -19.13
N HIS A 872 28.44 0.65 -19.79
CA HIS A 872 29.35 1.60 -20.41
C HIS A 872 30.16 2.39 -19.37
N MET A 873 29.52 2.83 -18.28
CA MET A 873 30.21 3.45 -17.14
C MET A 873 31.30 2.56 -16.55
N LYS A 874 31.01 1.28 -16.34
CA LYS A 874 31.99 0.31 -15.83
C LYS A 874 33.15 0.11 -16.80
N ALA A 875 32.88 0.06 -18.11
CA ALA A 875 33.94 -0.04 -19.11
C ALA A 875 34.87 1.19 -19.09
N VAL A 876 34.31 2.40 -18.95
CA VAL A 876 35.10 3.63 -18.78
C VAL A 876 35.90 3.61 -17.48
N GLU A 877 35.28 3.24 -16.36
CA GLU A 877 35.95 3.09 -15.06
C GLU A 877 37.14 2.11 -15.13
N ASP A 878 36.95 0.95 -15.77
CA ASP A 878 38.01 -0.05 -15.96
C ASP A 878 39.17 0.50 -16.80
N THR A 879 38.89 1.32 -17.82
CA THR A 879 39.96 1.96 -18.61
C THR A 879 40.73 3.01 -17.81
N LEU A 880 40.05 3.81 -16.98
CA LEU A 880 40.70 4.80 -16.11
C LEU A 880 41.53 4.13 -15.01
N HIS A 881 41.06 3.01 -14.46
CA HIS A 881 41.85 2.20 -13.54
C HIS A 881 43.12 1.66 -14.19
N LYS A 882 43.06 1.17 -15.44
CA LYS A 882 44.26 0.74 -16.17
C LYS A 882 45.27 1.89 -16.35
N VAL A 883 44.82 3.11 -16.68
CA VAL A 883 45.69 4.29 -16.82
C VAL A 883 46.32 4.68 -15.47
N ARG A 884 45.53 4.67 -14.39
CA ARG A 884 46.03 4.91 -13.03
C ARG A 884 47.11 3.89 -12.66
N ASP A 885 46.87 2.62 -12.93
CA ASP A 885 47.79 1.55 -12.58
C ASP A 885 49.09 1.64 -13.42
N GLN A 886 49.01 2.08 -14.67
CA GLN A 886 50.18 2.41 -15.50
C GLN A 886 50.96 3.63 -14.97
N ALA A 887 50.27 4.67 -14.47
CA ALA A 887 50.90 5.85 -13.89
C ALA A 887 51.58 5.60 -12.54
N LEU A 888 51.15 4.55 -11.80
CA LEU A 888 51.72 4.15 -10.51
C LEU A 888 52.95 3.22 -10.64
N LEU A 889 53.29 2.74 -11.84
CA LEU A 889 54.45 1.87 -12.03
C LEU A 889 55.77 2.64 -11.79
N PRO A 890 56.71 2.13 -10.96
CA PRO A 890 57.94 2.83 -10.63
C PRO A 890 58.84 3.09 -11.84
N CYS A 891 59.32 4.33 -11.93
CA CYS A 891 60.16 4.89 -13.01
C CYS A 891 61.61 4.35 -13.04
N SER A 892 61.84 3.04 -12.82
CA SER A 892 63.20 2.46 -12.81
C SER A 892 63.67 1.90 -14.16
N ALA A 893 62.79 1.82 -15.16
CA ALA A 893 63.13 1.32 -16.51
C ALA A 893 63.28 2.43 -17.58
N ALA A 894 63.19 3.71 -17.20
CA ALA A 894 63.12 4.85 -18.13
C ALA A 894 64.47 5.52 -18.43
N ALA A 895 65.59 4.82 -18.26
CA ALA A 895 66.90 5.39 -18.58
C ALA A 895 67.21 5.36 -20.09
N THR A 896 66.38 4.75 -20.94
CA THR A 896 66.74 4.58 -22.36
C THR A 896 65.66 4.83 -23.41
N ASN A 897 64.37 4.98 -23.13
CA ASN A 897 63.40 5.41 -24.17
C ASN A 897 62.20 6.18 -23.58
N ASP A 898 61.67 7.10 -24.39
CA ASP A 898 60.61 8.07 -24.11
C ASP A 898 59.40 7.47 -23.36
N PHE A 899 59.16 8.00 -22.14
CA PHE A 899 57.93 7.76 -21.38
C PHE A 899 56.82 8.64 -21.98
N THR A 900 56.20 8.22 -23.07
CA THR A 900 54.94 8.79 -23.55
C THR A 900 53.79 8.09 -22.83
N LEU A 901 53.10 8.80 -21.94
CA LEU A 901 51.79 8.39 -21.42
C LEU A 901 50.87 8.17 -22.64
N GLU A 902 50.56 6.91 -22.98
CA GLU A 902 49.60 6.65 -24.04
C GLU A 902 48.26 7.25 -23.61
N LEU A 903 47.78 8.24 -24.36
CA LEU A 903 46.42 8.75 -24.20
C LEU A 903 45.46 7.55 -24.20
N PRO A 904 44.53 7.44 -23.24
CA PRO A 904 43.50 6.43 -23.32
C PRO A 904 42.74 6.63 -24.63
N LYS A 905 42.97 5.72 -25.59
CA LYS A 905 42.16 5.60 -26.80
C LYS A 905 40.84 5.00 -26.37
N LEU A 906 40.03 5.77 -25.65
CA LEU A 906 38.61 5.53 -25.58
C LEU A 906 38.11 5.69 -27.00
N HIS A 907 37.94 4.56 -27.70
CA HIS A 907 37.20 4.56 -28.95
C HIS A 907 35.84 5.17 -28.62
N LEU A 908 35.59 6.38 -29.13
CA LEU A 908 34.26 6.98 -29.22
C LEU A 908 33.42 6.11 -30.17
N GLU A 909 33.12 4.87 -29.80
CA GLU A 909 31.90 4.24 -30.27
C GLU A 909 30.77 4.99 -29.56
N THR A 910 30.39 6.11 -30.20
CA THR A 910 29.05 6.69 -30.10
C THR A 910 28.11 5.51 -30.02
N PHE A 911 27.38 5.33 -28.90
CA PHE A 911 26.51 4.19 -28.63
C PHE A 911 26.09 3.47 -29.92
N SER A 912 26.83 2.43 -30.33
CA SER A 912 26.69 1.89 -31.69
C SER A 912 25.42 1.06 -31.84
N GLU A 913 24.78 0.73 -30.72
CA GLU A 913 23.46 0.10 -30.69
C GLU A 913 22.36 1.17 -30.89
N GLU A 914 21.60 0.99 -31.97
CA GLU A 914 20.53 1.84 -32.50
C GLU A 914 19.45 2.28 -31.48
N GLY A 915 19.43 1.71 -30.27
CA GLY A 915 18.44 1.99 -29.22
C GLY A 915 18.69 3.25 -28.38
N LEU A 916 19.94 3.74 -28.27
CA LEU A 916 20.31 4.86 -27.38
C LEU A 916 20.44 6.22 -28.10
N LYS A 917 20.29 6.24 -29.42
CA LYS A 917 20.52 7.43 -30.25
C LYS A 917 19.36 8.43 -30.07
N GLY A 918 19.63 9.52 -29.35
CA GLY A 918 18.71 10.66 -29.20
C GLY A 918 18.04 10.82 -27.83
N ARG A 919 18.37 9.98 -26.84
CA ARG A 919 17.89 10.19 -25.46
C ARG A 919 18.77 11.19 -24.69
N PRO A 920 18.18 12.09 -23.89
CA PRO A 920 18.89 13.16 -23.20
C PRO A 920 19.90 12.65 -22.16
N GLU A 921 19.63 11.52 -21.49
CA GLU A 921 20.51 10.95 -20.46
C GLU A 921 21.80 10.37 -21.08
N ALA A 922 21.67 9.66 -22.20
CA ALA A 922 22.81 9.12 -22.94
C ALA A 922 23.66 10.26 -23.56
N ALA A 923 23.01 11.30 -24.07
CA ALA A 923 23.69 12.49 -24.59
C ALA A 923 24.43 13.27 -23.50
N ALA A 924 23.83 13.45 -22.33
CA ALA A 924 24.47 14.10 -21.18
C ALA A 924 25.69 13.30 -20.69
N PHE A 925 25.56 11.97 -20.59
CA PHE A 925 26.67 11.10 -20.19
C PHE A 925 27.82 11.15 -21.20
N GLN A 926 27.51 11.11 -22.50
CA GLN A 926 28.51 11.21 -23.55
C GLN A 926 29.21 12.58 -23.57
N ALA A 927 28.48 13.66 -23.29
CA ALA A 927 29.07 15.00 -23.13
C ALA A 927 30.04 15.08 -21.95
N VAL A 928 29.71 14.45 -20.82
CA VAL A 928 30.60 14.39 -19.64
C VAL A 928 31.90 13.62 -19.94
N ILE A 929 31.80 12.47 -20.62
CA ILE A 929 33.00 11.71 -21.04
C ILE A 929 33.86 12.56 -21.98
N GLN A 930 33.23 13.24 -22.93
CA GLN A 930 33.92 14.11 -23.89
C GLN A 930 34.66 15.26 -23.18
N SER A 931 33.99 15.98 -22.28
CA SER A 931 34.61 17.06 -21.50
C SER A 931 35.72 16.54 -20.59
N PHE A 932 35.56 15.37 -19.98
CA PHE A 932 36.63 14.75 -19.18
C PHE A 932 37.86 14.44 -20.05
N MET A 933 37.66 13.90 -21.24
CA MET A 933 38.75 13.60 -22.18
C MET A 933 39.47 14.87 -22.64
N GLU A 934 38.74 15.95 -22.92
CA GLU A 934 39.33 17.24 -23.28
C GLU A 934 40.19 17.80 -22.14
N VAL A 935 39.70 17.76 -20.90
CA VAL A 935 40.47 18.19 -19.71
C VAL A 935 41.70 17.31 -19.50
N TYR A 936 41.56 15.98 -19.68
CA TYR A 936 42.68 15.05 -19.55
C TYR A 936 43.76 15.32 -20.60
N GLN A 937 43.38 15.51 -21.87
CA GLN A 937 44.31 15.86 -22.96
C GLN A 937 45.01 17.20 -22.70
N PHE A 938 44.27 18.19 -22.22
CA PHE A 938 44.83 19.49 -21.85
C PHE A 938 45.84 19.37 -20.70
N ALA A 939 45.52 18.59 -19.66
CA ALA A 939 46.42 18.35 -18.54
C ALA A 939 47.71 17.64 -18.98
N VAL A 940 47.61 16.58 -19.80
CA VAL A 940 48.78 15.88 -20.36
C VAL A 940 49.66 16.84 -21.17
N SER A 941 49.05 17.65 -22.04
CA SER A 941 49.77 18.65 -22.84
C SER A 941 50.48 19.69 -21.97
N ARG A 942 49.84 20.15 -20.88
CA ARG A 942 50.44 21.10 -19.93
C ARG A 942 51.62 20.48 -19.19
N VAL A 943 51.51 19.22 -18.76
CA VAL A 943 52.62 18.48 -18.12
C VAL A 943 53.79 18.33 -19.10
N GLU A 944 53.55 17.99 -20.36
CA GLU A 944 54.61 17.91 -21.37
C GLU A 944 55.33 19.24 -21.61
N ILE A 945 54.62 20.36 -21.56
CA ILE A 945 55.21 21.71 -21.65
C ILE A 945 56.09 21.98 -20.43
N LEU A 946 55.57 21.76 -19.21
CA LEU A 946 56.32 21.97 -17.97
C LEU A 946 57.57 21.08 -17.89
N VAL A 947 57.49 19.82 -18.33
CA VAL A 947 58.65 18.93 -18.39
C VAL A 947 59.70 19.45 -19.37
N ARG A 948 59.30 19.98 -20.53
CA ARG A 948 60.22 20.63 -21.48
C ARG A 948 60.86 21.89 -20.87
N GLU A 949 60.08 22.75 -20.24
CA GLU A 949 60.60 23.94 -19.55
C GLU A 949 61.60 23.56 -18.45
N THR A 950 61.30 22.53 -17.65
CA THR A 950 62.20 22.02 -16.61
C THR A 950 63.52 21.49 -17.22
N LYS A 951 63.46 20.76 -18.33
CA LYS A 951 64.66 20.31 -19.07
C LYS A 951 65.46 21.50 -19.60
N THR A 952 64.81 22.54 -20.13
CA THR A 952 65.50 23.75 -20.60
C THR A 952 66.14 24.55 -19.45
N LEU A 953 65.48 24.66 -18.30
CA LEU A 953 66.03 25.28 -17.10
C LEU A 953 67.22 24.49 -16.56
N GLN A 954 67.15 23.15 -16.56
CA GLN A 954 68.29 22.31 -16.18
C GLN A 954 69.49 22.49 -17.13
N LEU A 955 69.26 22.58 -18.44
CA LEU A 955 70.30 22.90 -19.41
C LEU A 955 70.91 24.30 -19.17
N HIS A 956 70.07 25.30 -18.86
CA HIS A 956 70.53 26.64 -18.54
C HIS A 956 71.35 26.69 -17.25
N ILE A 957 70.92 25.98 -16.20
CA ILE A 957 71.67 25.81 -14.94
C ILE A 957 73.00 25.11 -15.20
N ALA A 958 73.03 24.05 -16.04
CA ALA A 958 74.27 23.36 -16.42
C ALA A 958 75.23 24.30 -17.16
N GLY A 959 74.74 25.14 -18.07
CA GLY A 959 75.53 26.14 -18.78
C GLY A 959 76.04 27.28 -17.87
N LEU A 960 75.26 27.71 -16.89
CA LEU A 960 75.72 28.64 -15.85
C LEU A 960 76.79 28.00 -14.96
N LYS A 961 76.62 26.73 -14.58
CA LYS A 961 77.62 25.96 -13.83
C LYS A 961 78.93 25.83 -14.60
N SER A 962 78.89 25.52 -15.89
CA SER A 962 80.10 25.43 -16.70
C SER A 962 80.79 26.80 -16.85
N ARG A 963 80.01 27.88 -17.01
CA ARG A 963 80.53 29.26 -17.03
C ARG A 963 81.18 29.68 -15.71
N LEU A 964 80.58 29.31 -14.59
CA LEU A 964 81.14 29.55 -13.26
C LEU A 964 82.43 28.75 -13.06
N GLN A 965 82.48 27.50 -13.51
CA GLN A 965 83.70 26.69 -13.49
C GLN A 965 84.81 27.28 -14.38
N THR A 966 84.49 27.83 -15.56
CA THR A 966 85.47 28.53 -16.41
C THR A 966 85.90 29.88 -15.83
N ALA A 967 85.03 30.61 -15.13
CA ALA A 967 85.38 31.86 -14.46
C ALA A 967 86.31 31.61 -13.27
N ASN A 968 86.05 30.57 -12.47
CA ASN A 968 86.92 30.16 -11.36
C ASN A 968 88.30 29.67 -11.83
N LEU A 969 88.40 29.08 -13.02
CA LEU A 969 89.67 28.74 -13.66
C LEU A 969 90.43 29.98 -14.18
N HIS A 970 89.71 31.06 -14.54
CA HIS A 970 90.35 32.29 -15.01
C HIS A 970 90.83 33.19 -13.86
N GLU A 971 90.22 33.08 -12.68
CA GLU A 971 90.66 33.72 -11.43
C GLU A 971 91.86 33.04 -10.77
N SER A 972 92.25 31.83 -11.22
CA SER A 972 93.43 31.12 -10.71
C SER A 972 94.73 31.39 -11.52
N ASP A 973 94.63 32.16 -12.61
CA ASP A 973 95.75 32.57 -13.48
C ASP A 973 96.06 34.09 -13.41
N LEU A 974 95.55 34.79 -12.39
CA LEU A 974 95.92 36.15 -11.97
C LEU A 974 96.43 36.12 -10.53
#